data_AF-A0A372DRT4-F1
#
_entry.id   AF-A0A372DRT4-F1
#
_cell.length_a   1.000
_cell.length_b   1.000
_cell.length_c   1.000
_cell.angle_alpha   90.00
_cell.angle_beta   90.00
_cell.angle_gamma   90.00
#
_symmetry.space_group_name_H-M   'P 1'
#
loop_
_entity.id
_entity.type
_entity.pdbx_description
1 polymer ?
#
loop_
_entity_poly.entity_id
_entity_poly.type
_entity_poly.pdbx_seq_one_letter_code
_entity_poly.pdbx_strand_id
1 'polypeptide(L)'
;MVRCFKKILILTNLYPPQELGGYGRSLADFAAGLQARGHQIQVLTSDAPYLGCTLNQEDGIDRRLQLWGTYEGQTQELQDPNQINAILAHNDRILREVLTQVQPDLCLVGNISFLGPAVFGPLLEQQIPTIHHLGFAQVPYPPTLAPQHSLYHLATASEAVAQAVRDSGLTQLETSTIYPGALVRQFSRPTLPQRDKLRILYAGLVIQTKGPHTLLEALTVLQQQQVDFECTIAGNAIHADYLAALQQYLQQTGLAHRVRLVGHLDRSQLADCFAQHNVFVFPSIQPEAFGIVQVEAMAAGLTVLSTGVGGAAEVIESGVSGLLFPAGDAISLAQALISLPQDPERWARLAATGQAAAFAKFDIERSIDQLELKFEELLRRKAELSSPMALSIPTSPATDPYTQWLCDRLTNVVRVYGLDPNDQSTINLLRELRRQSAEFWKAAPAEQLPALYQGSVGQAYRALLHSGFQSQPLTDEEANYLQFLTNQVSQHTVQHPVGLQAFLGVMLYLPAGKMKVDQAPAKLPAWLLSDYRSVFEPHGSSGAAHAPQPIAPPQSVATLAPTAPPTSATVPLHQDMTFLNRLLGCANLYYIDPEETSIAEELRLIRQQVGQIWAQTPLEQLESLYKSEFGRRYLALLDSGYQNYPLRPEEESVVQELTGLISQGIDRYPGLNALLAIMMYLPPGKMQVRDAANRLPAWLLPDYQRIFEAGQATSAPVAPSPQPTVSMAAPAAAAPPSVSQPPNLAEDMVFLNRFLGCSNLYEIDPEDGETVAELRQLRQRVAEFWLTVPTPQLEAVFNSELGRRYGMYLKSGFQREPLTDGERELLVKLAETAARGFDQPGGLNAFLGAMMYYAPGQMQVKDAATRLPGWLFPLYAAVFESEAQKKMTS
;
A
#
# COMPACT_ATOMS: atom_id res chain seq x y z
N MET A 1 5.39 21.90 -41.10
CA MET A 1 4.20 21.23 -40.55
C MET A 1 3.18 22.30 -40.21
N VAL A 2 1.97 22.21 -40.74
CA VAL A 2 0.87 23.09 -40.32
C VAL A 2 0.45 22.61 -38.93
N ARG A 3 0.72 23.38 -37.88
CA ARG A 3 0.24 23.06 -36.52
C ARG A 3 -1.29 23.06 -36.55
N CYS A 4 -1.89 21.90 -36.38
CA CYS A 4 -3.34 21.75 -36.37
C CYS A 4 -3.83 21.96 -34.94
N PHE A 5 -4.49 23.08 -34.68
CA PHE A 5 -5.10 23.37 -33.38
C PHE A 5 -6.15 22.30 -33.03
N LYS A 6 -6.19 21.92 -31.74
CA LYS A 6 -7.08 20.86 -31.21
C LYS A 6 -7.97 21.41 -30.11
N LYS A 7 -9.17 20.84 -30.00
CA LYS A 7 -10.05 20.99 -28.84
C LYS A 7 -9.70 19.91 -27.81
N ILE A 8 -9.29 20.32 -26.63
CA ILE A 8 -8.81 19.45 -25.56
C ILE A 8 -9.76 19.60 -24.39
N LEU A 9 -10.37 18.48 -23.98
CA LEU A 9 -11.07 18.40 -22.71
C LEU A 9 -10.07 18.03 -21.62
N ILE A 10 -10.00 18.79 -20.55
CA ILE A 10 -9.27 18.44 -19.33
C ILE A 10 -10.28 17.99 -18.29
N LEU A 11 -10.13 16.77 -17.78
CA LEU A 11 -11.02 16.21 -16.76
C LEU A 11 -10.23 15.92 -15.50
N THR A 12 -10.63 16.49 -14.36
CA THR A 12 -9.97 16.21 -13.08
C THR A 12 -10.93 16.45 -11.91
N ASN A 13 -10.64 15.92 -10.73
CA ASN A 13 -11.49 16.11 -9.57
C ASN A 13 -11.41 17.55 -9.03
N LEU A 14 -10.24 18.16 -8.99
CA LEU A 14 -10.00 19.50 -8.44
C LEU A 14 -9.16 20.35 -9.40
N TYR A 15 -9.47 21.64 -9.46
CA TYR A 15 -8.80 22.60 -10.35
C TYR A 15 -8.76 23.98 -9.70
N PRO A 16 -7.64 24.74 -9.81
CA PRO A 16 -7.52 26.06 -9.19
C PRO A 16 -8.70 26.98 -9.51
N PRO A 17 -9.14 27.82 -8.56
CA PRO A 17 -8.53 28.07 -7.25
C PRO A 17 -8.87 27.02 -6.17
N GLN A 18 -9.69 26.02 -6.48
CA GLN A 18 -10.09 24.95 -5.56
C GLN A 18 -9.23 23.70 -5.76
N GLU A 19 -8.11 23.61 -5.04
CA GLU A 19 -7.12 22.57 -5.26
C GLU A 19 -6.38 22.15 -3.98
N LEU A 20 -5.78 20.97 -4.01
CA LEU A 20 -4.96 20.43 -2.93
C LEU A 20 -3.61 19.97 -3.49
N GLY A 21 -2.54 20.60 -3.02
CA GLY A 21 -1.17 20.25 -3.41
C GLY A 21 -0.81 20.63 -4.85
N GLY A 22 0.26 20.01 -5.36
CA GLY A 22 0.87 20.39 -6.64
C GLY A 22 0.21 19.83 -7.89
N TYR A 23 -0.65 18.80 -7.77
CA TYR A 23 -1.18 18.10 -8.95
C TYR A 23 -2.36 18.81 -9.63
N GLY A 24 -3.24 19.45 -8.86
CA GLY A 24 -4.25 20.36 -9.44
C GLY A 24 -3.56 21.49 -10.24
N ARG A 25 -2.49 22.05 -9.67
CA ARG A 25 -1.64 23.07 -10.33
C ARG A 25 -0.96 22.55 -11.59
N SER A 26 -0.40 21.34 -11.58
CA SER A 26 0.28 20.81 -12.77
C SER A 26 -0.66 20.63 -13.94
N LEU A 27 -1.90 20.20 -13.71
CA LEU A 27 -2.91 20.12 -14.76
C LEU A 27 -3.28 21.51 -15.29
N ALA A 28 -3.33 22.52 -14.42
CA ALA A 28 -3.52 23.91 -14.84
C ALA A 28 -2.33 24.46 -15.65
N ASP A 29 -1.10 24.06 -15.31
CA ASP A 29 0.09 24.43 -16.08
C ASP A 29 0.11 23.78 -17.46
N PHE A 30 -0.28 22.50 -17.56
CA PHE A 30 -0.49 21.85 -18.85
C PHE A 30 -1.56 22.57 -19.67
N ALA A 31 -2.69 22.93 -19.06
CA ALA A 31 -3.77 23.67 -19.71
C ALA A 31 -3.25 25.01 -20.29
N ALA A 32 -2.59 25.82 -19.46
CA ALA A 32 -2.05 27.11 -19.86
C ALA A 32 -0.99 26.98 -20.97
N GLY A 33 -0.12 25.98 -20.86
CA GLY A 33 0.90 25.68 -21.86
C GLY A 33 0.34 25.26 -23.21
N LEU A 34 -0.64 24.34 -23.23
CA LEU A 34 -1.33 23.91 -24.44
C LEU A 34 -2.13 25.07 -25.06
N GLN A 35 -2.79 25.88 -24.23
CA GLN A 35 -3.51 27.07 -24.69
C GLN A 35 -2.56 28.12 -25.31
N ALA A 36 -1.39 28.33 -24.72
CA ALA A 36 -0.36 29.22 -25.27
C ALA A 36 0.17 28.74 -26.65
N ARG A 37 0.09 27.43 -26.93
CA ARG A 37 0.39 26.84 -28.24
C ARG A 37 -0.79 26.89 -29.24
N GLY A 38 -1.92 27.44 -28.82
CA GLY A 38 -3.10 27.71 -29.64
C GLY A 38 -4.20 26.65 -29.57
N HIS A 39 -4.08 25.65 -28.68
CA HIS A 39 -5.15 24.69 -28.46
C HIS A 39 -6.34 25.34 -27.74
N GLN A 40 -7.54 24.85 -28.03
CA GLN A 40 -8.76 25.24 -27.32
C GLN A 40 -8.93 24.31 -26.12
N ILE A 41 -8.98 24.86 -24.92
CA ILE A 41 -9.09 24.09 -23.67
C ILE A 41 -10.49 24.27 -23.09
N GLN A 42 -11.13 23.16 -22.72
CA GLN A 42 -12.27 23.13 -21.83
C GLN A 42 -11.89 22.29 -20.61
N VAL A 43 -12.13 22.79 -19.40
CA VAL A 43 -11.93 22.05 -18.16
C VAL A 43 -13.28 21.59 -17.62
N LEU A 44 -13.35 20.33 -17.19
CA LEU A 44 -14.47 19.75 -16.45
C LEU A 44 -13.96 19.22 -15.11
N THR A 45 -14.47 19.77 -14.02
CA THR A 45 -14.03 19.50 -12.65
C THR A 45 -15.20 19.49 -11.67
N SER A 46 -14.94 19.15 -10.41
CA SER A 46 -15.92 19.32 -9.33
C SER A 46 -15.86 20.71 -8.69
N ASP A 47 -16.93 21.07 -7.98
CA ASP A 47 -17.01 22.26 -7.13
C ASP A 47 -16.72 21.88 -5.67
N ALA A 48 -15.64 22.43 -5.12
CA ALA A 48 -15.19 22.24 -3.75
C ALA A 48 -14.94 23.62 -3.08
N PRO A 49 -16.00 24.37 -2.74
CA PRO A 49 -15.90 25.77 -2.31
C PRO A 49 -15.12 25.97 -1.00
N TYR A 50 -15.03 24.94 -0.17
CA TYR A 50 -14.24 24.95 1.06
C TYR A 50 -12.72 24.99 0.80
N LEU A 51 -12.26 24.73 -0.43
CA LEU A 51 -10.85 24.82 -0.83
C LEU A 51 -10.50 26.17 -1.46
N GLY A 52 -11.48 26.98 -1.84
CA GLY A 52 -11.25 28.28 -2.48
C GLY A 52 -12.50 28.88 -3.08
N CYS A 53 -12.53 30.22 -3.12
CA CYS A 53 -13.63 30.95 -3.77
C CYS A 53 -13.39 31.02 -5.28
N THR A 54 -14.43 30.72 -6.05
CA THR A 54 -14.46 30.89 -7.51
C THR A 54 -15.00 32.27 -7.88
N LEU A 55 -14.72 32.70 -9.11
CA LEU A 55 -15.39 33.85 -9.71
C LEU A 55 -16.77 33.40 -10.22
N ASN A 56 -17.75 34.31 -10.24
CA ASN A 56 -19.11 34.00 -10.72
C ASN A 56 -19.16 33.54 -12.19
N GLN A 57 -18.10 33.81 -12.97
CA GLN A 57 -17.88 33.28 -14.33
C GLN A 57 -16.41 32.92 -14.48
N GLU A 58 -16.12 31.64 -14.74
CA GLU A 58 -14.81 31.14 -15.14
C GLU A 58 -14.90 30.67 -16.60
N ASP A 59 -14.31 31.44 -17.53
CA ASP A 59 -14.32 31.09 -18.94
C ASP A 59 -13.59 29.76 -19.19
N GLY A 60 -14.28 28.81 -19.83
CA GLY A 60 -13.70 27.50 -20.18
C GLY A 60 -13.58 26.50 -19.02
N ILE A 61 -14.17 26.77 -17.85
CA ILE A 61 -14.17 25.85 -16.70
C ILE A 61 -15.62 25.49 -16.32
N ASP A 62 -15.92 24.19 -16.30
CA ASP A 62 -17.21 23.65 -15.86
C ASP A 62 -17.01 22.87 -14.55
N ARG A 63 -17.64 23.32 -13.46
CA ARG A 63 -17.51 22.71 -12.12
C ARG A 63 -18.67 21.81 -11.71
N ARG A 64 -19.46 21.29 -12.66
CA ARG A 64 -20.69 20.53 -12.36
C ARG A 64 -20.47 19.08 -11.88
N LEU A 65 -19.23 18.57 -11.85
CA LEU A 65 -18.97 17.24 -11.29
C LEU A 65 -19.14 17.24 -9.77
N GLN A 66 -19.47 16.08 -9.22
CA GLN A 66 -19.63 15.84 -7.80
C GLN A 66 -18.61 14.82 -7.30
N LEU A 67 -18.11 15.01 -6.09
CA LEU A 67 -17.20 14.07 -5.43
C LEU A 67 -17.97 13.17 -4.47
N TRP A 68 -17.67 11.87 -4.47
CA TRP A 68 -18.19 10.93 -3.46
C TRP A 68 -17.41 10.94 -2.15
N GLY A 69 -16.70 12.04 -1.86
CA GLY A 69 -15.95 12.27 -0.64
C GLY A 69 -15.66 13.76 -0.44
N THR A 70 -15.07 14.10 0.70
CA THR A 70 -14.68 15.48 1.04
C THR A 70 -13.24 15.55 1.50
N TYR A 71 -12.61 16.70 1.27
CA TYR A 71 -11.31 17.06 1.81
C TYR A 71 -11.39 18.10 2.93
N GLU A 72 -12.59 18.48 3.36
CA GLU A 72 -12.79 19.43 4.46
C GLU A 72 -12.41 18.80 5.80
N GLY A 73 -11.38 19.34 6.46
CA GLY A 73 -10.86 18.78 7.72
C GLY A 73 -10.07 17.49 7.50
N GLN A 74 -10.73 16.34 7.61
CA GLN A 74 -10.14 15.03 7.32
C GLN A 74 -10.72 14.47 6.02
N THR A 75 -9.88 13.79 5.23
CA THR A 75 -10.35 13.11 4.02
C THR A 75 -11.35 12.03 4.41
N GLN A 76 -12.59 12.15 3.93
CA GLN A 76 -13.69 11.27 4.30
C GLN A 76 -14.46 10.84 3.06
N GLU A 77 -14.79 9.55 2.99
CA GLU A 77 -15.56 8.95 1.91
C GLU A 77 -17.01 8.76 2.34
N LEU A 78 -17.94 8.96 1.40
CA LEU A 78 -19.32 8.55 1.61
C LEU A 78 -19.38 7.02 1.80
N GLN A 79 -20.16 6.58 2.77
CA GLN A 79 -20.32 5.16 3.09
C GLN A 79 -21.55 4.53 2.43
N ASP A 80 -22.54 5.34 2.02
CA ASP A 80 -23.79 4.87 1.43
C ASP A 80 -23.62 4.56 -0.07
N PRO A 81 -23.67 3.29 -0.50
CA PRO A 81 -23.49 2.92 -1.90
C PRO A 81 -24.53 3.54 -2.84
N ASN A 82 -25.75 3.82 -2.37
CA ASN A 82 -26.77 4.43 -3.21
C ASN A 82 -26.44 5.89 -3.54
N GLN A 83 -25.88 6.63 -2.56
CA GLN A 83 -25.41 8.00 -2.78
C GLN A 83 -24.21 8.04 -3.73
N ILE A 84 -23.25 7.12 -3.54
CA ILE A 84 -22.10 6.98 -4.44
C ILE A 84 -22.59 6.70 -5.87
N ASN A 85 -23.49 5.73 -6.04
CA ASN A 85 -24.04 5.39 -7.36
C ASN A 85 -24.81 6.56 -8.00
N ALA A 86 -25.55 7.34 -7.21
CA ALA A 86 -26.23 8.54 -7.69
C ALA A 86 -25.23 9.62 -8.18
N ILE A 87 -24.13 9.82 -7.45
CA ILE A 87 -23.04 10.74 -7.84
C ILE A 87 -22.37 10.27 -9.12
N LEU A 88 -22.05 8.97 -9.23
CA LEU A 88 -21.45 8.39 -10.43
C LEU A 88 -22.37 8.56 -11.66
N ALA A 89 -23.68 8.32 -11.50
CA ALA A 89 -24.66 8.53 -12.57
C ALA A 89 -24.84 10.01 -12.95
N HIS A 90 -24.80 10.92 -11.97
CA HIS A 90 -24.80 12.36 -12.22
C HIS A 90 -23.57 12.78 -13.03
N ASN A 91 -22.38 12.34 -12.62
CA ASN A 91 -21.12 12.64 -13.30
C ASN A 91 -21.08 12.09 -14.73
N ASP A 92 -21.55 10.85 -14.95
CA ASP A 92 -21.68 10.26 -16.29
C ASP A 92 -22.55 11.13 -17.21
N ARG A 93 -23.73 11.53 -16.72
CA ARG A 93 -24.65 12.41 -17.47
C ARG A 93 -24.02 13.75 -17.83
N ILE A 94 -23.39 14.43 -16.86
CA ILE A 94 -22.71 15.71 -17.09
C ILE A 94 -21.57 15.55 -18.09
N LEU A 95 -20.75 14.50 -17.96
CA LEU A 95 -19.67 14.23 -18.89
C LEU A 95 -20.20 14.03 -20.31
N ARG A 96 -21.26 13.24 -20.51
CA ARG A 96 -21.89 13.04 -21.83
C ARG A 96 -22.46 14.33 -22.42
N GLU A 97 -23.08 15.18 -21.61
CA GLU A 97 -23.53 16.52 -22.03
C GLU A 97 -22.35 17.36 -22.54
N VAL A 98 -21.27 17.42 -21.77
CA VAL A 98 -20.06 18.19 -22.11
C VAL A 98 -19.39 17.64 -23.39
N LEU A 99 -19.27 16.32 -23.53
CA LEU A 99 -18.72 15.70 -24.73
C LEU A 99 -19.53 16.06 -25.99
N THR A 100 -20.86 16.13 -25.87
CA THR A 100 -21.76 16.53 -26.97
C THR A 100 -21.59 18.00 -27.33
N GLN A 101 -21.42 18.88 -26.35
CA GLN A 101 -21.28 20.33 -26.54
C GLN A 101 -19.90 20.74 -27.07
N VAL A 102 -18.85 20.20 -26.46
CA VAL A 102 -17.45 20.57 -26.74
C VAL A 102 -16.96 19.87 -28.00
N GLN A 103 -17.33 18.61 -28.18
CA GLN A 103 -16.80 17.70 -29.20
C GLN A 103 -15.27 17.72 -29.21
N PRO A 104 -14.62 17.30 -28.10
CA PRO A 104 -13.17 17.37 -27.99
C PRO A 104 -12.50 16.41 -28.98
N ASP A 105 -11.35 16.82 -29.51
CA ASP A 105 -10.50 15.93 -30.31
C ASP A 105 -9.83 14.87 -29.42
N LEU A 106 -9.59 15.22 -28.16
CA LEU A 106 -8.83 14.44 -27.18
C LEU A 106 -9.13 14.89 -25.73
N CYS A 107 -8.85 14.01 -24.77
CA CYS A 107 -9.06 14.23 -23.35
C CYS A 107 -7.76 14.03 -22.55
N LEU A 108 -7.44 14.98 -21.68
CA LEU A 108 -6.38 14.87 -20.68
C LEU A 108 -7.02 14.72 -19.30
N VAL A 109 -6.91 13.53 -18.73
CA VAL A 109 -7.46 13.20 -17.41
C VAL A 109 -6.37 13.38 -16.37
N GLY A 110 -6.64 14.18 -15.34
CA GLY A 110 -5.77 14.35 -14.17
C GLY A 110 -6.18 13.44 -13.03
N ASN A 111 -6.18 13.97 -11.81
CA ASN A 111 -6.63 13.23 -10.64
C ASN A 111 -8.14 12.89 -10.73
N ILE A 112 -8.50 11.65 -10.39
CA ILE A 112 -9.87 11.15 -10.35
C ILE A 112 -10.29 10.62 -8.96
N SER A 113 -9.53 10.91 -7.90
CA SER A 113 -9.97 10.65 -6.53
C SER A 113 -11.36 11.24 -6.29
N PHE A 114 -12.26 10.44 -5.72
CA PHE A 114 -13.67 10.79 -5.52
C PHE A 114 -14.50 11.05 -6.79
N LEU A 115 -13.94 10.86 -7.98
CA LEU A 115 -14.68 10.72 -9.24
C LEU A 115 -14.80 9.25 -9.64
N GLY A 116 -13.74 8.47 -9.45
CA GLY A 116 -13.65 7.04 -9.77
C GLY A 116 -13.39 6.75 -11.26
N PRO A 117 -13.07 5.49 -11.61
CA PRO A 117 -12.70 5.09 -12.99
C PRO A 117 -13.87 5.12 -13.99
N ALA A 118 -15.11 5.27 -13.52
CA ALA A 118 -16.30 5.34 -14.39
C ALA A 118 -16.24 6.48 -15.41
N VAL A 119 -15.48 7.55 -15.13
CA VAL A 119 -15.29 8.69 -16.04
C VAL A 119 -14.65 8.30 -17.38
N PHE A 120 -13.95 7.16 -17.45
CA PHE A 120 -13.34 6.70 -18.70
C PHE A 120 -14.36 6.12 -19.69
N GLY A 121 -15.48 5.57 -19.22
CA GLY A 121 -16.48 4.91 -20.06
C GLY A 121 -17.00 5.81 -21.18
N PRO A 122 -17.62 6.98 -20.87
CA PRO A 122 -18.15 7.90 -21.88
C PRO A 122 -17.11 8.41 -22.88
N LEU A 123 -15.87 8.62 -22.42
CA LEU A 123 -14.76 9.06 -23.26
C LEU A 123 -14.44 8.00 -24.33
N LEU A 124 -14.26 6.76 -23.89
CA LEU A 124 -13.82 5.66 -24.76
C LEU A 124 -14.95 5.15 -25.66
N GLU A 125 -16.20 5.15 -25.19
CA GLU A 125 -17.40 4.86 -26.01
C GLU A 125 -17.53 5.80 -27.21
N GLN A 126 -17.22 7.09 -27.02
CA GLN A 126 -17.20 8.09 -28.09
C GLN A 126 -15.87 8.13 -28.87
N GLN A 127 -14.99 7.14 -28.63
CA GLN A 127 -13.67 7.03 -29.23
C GLN A 127 -12.84 8.31 -29.06
N ILE A 128 -12.91 8.95 -27.89
CA ILE A 128 -12.09 10.11 -27.55
C ILE A 128 -10.72 9.62 -27.05
N PRO A 129 -9.61 9.91 -27.77
CA PRO A 129 -8.26 9.65 -27.30
C PRO A 129 -8.04 10.25 -25.92
N THR A 130 -7.61 9.44 -24.96
CA THR A 130 -7.54 9.82 -23.56
C THR A 130 -6.15 9.54 -22.99
N ILE A 131 -5.47 10.57 -22.52
CA ILE A 131 -4.26 10.45 -21.69
C ILE A 131 -4.68 10.63 -20.23
N HIS A 132 -4.43 9.64 -19.38
CA HIS A 132 -4.56 9.78 -17.93
C HIS A 132 -3.18 10.08 -17.34
N HIS A 133 -2.96 11.31 -16.88
CA HIS A 133 -1.74 11.73 -16.21
C HIS A 133 -1.82 11.43 -14.71
N LEU A 134 -1.14 10.37 -14.28
CA LEU A 134 -1.18 9.86 -12.93
C LEU A 134 -0.26 10.67 -12.01
N GLY A 135 -0.89 11.51 -11.19
CA GLY A 135 -0.24 12.35 -10.19
C GLY A 135 -0.07 11.72 -8.80
N PHE A 136 -0.14 10.40 -8.67
CA PHE A 136 -0.01 9.72 -7.37
C PHE A 136 0.97 8.58 -7.48
N ALA A 137 1.48 8.12 -6.32
CA ALA A 137 2.38 6.97 -6.26
C ALA A 137 1.72 5.70 -6.81
N GLN A 138 0.38 5.62 -6.77
CA GLN A 138 -0.41 4.47 -7.22
C GLN A 138 -1.68 4.94 -7.93
N VAL A 139 -2.26 4.07 -8.76
CA VAL A 139 -3.56 4.33 -9.40
C VAL A 139 -4.69 4.36 -8.36
N PRO A 140 -5.69 5.25 -8.51
CA PRO A 140 -6.81 5.37 -7.57
C PRO A 140 -7.94 4.37 -7.87
N TYR A 141 -7.61 3.19 -8.41
CA TYR A 141 -8.56 2.12 -8.73
C TYR A 141 -7.87 0.75 -8.80
N PRO A 142 -8.57 -0.35 -8.48
CA PRO A 142 -8.03 -1.69 -8.59
C PRO A 142 -7.75 -2.07 -10.06
N PRO A 143 -6.82 -3.01 -10.32
CA PRO A 143 -6.46 -3.41 -11.69
C PRO A 143 -7.63 -3.90 -12.55
N THR A 144 -8.67 -4.44 -11.93
CA THR A 144 -9.91 -4.91 -12.59
C THR A 144 -10.73 -3.79 -13.22
N LEU A 145 -10.56 -2.54 -12.77
CA LEU A 145 -11.27 -1.37 -13.28
C LEU A 145 -10.39 -0.51 -14.21
N ALA A 146 -9.19 -0.96 -14.53
CA ALA A 146 -8.33 -0.26 -15.46
C ALA A 146 -8.92 -0.26 -16.89
N PRO A 147 -8.91 0.89 -17.59
CA PRO A 147 -9.44 0.94 -18.95
C PRO A 147 -8.62 0.08 -19.92
N GLN A 148 -9.28 -0.90 -20.56
CA GLN A 148 -8.68 -1.78 -21.57
C GLN A 148 -9.07 -1.30 -22.98
N HIS A 149 -8.52 -0.16 -23.40
CA HIS A 149 -8.84 0.42 -24.70
C HIS A 149 -7.60 1.01 -25.37
N SER A 150 -7.43 0.80 -26.67
CA SER A 150 -6.23 1.24 -27.41
C SER A 150 -6.08 2.75 -27.53
N LEU A 151 -7.17 3.50 -27.32
CA LEU A 151 -7.19 4.97 -27.23
C LEU A 151 -6.99 5.52 -25.81
N TYR A 152 -6.82 4.65 -24.82
CA TYR A 152 -6.45 5.03 -23.46
C TYR A 152 -4.94 4.87 -23.27
N HIS A 153 -4.29 5.89 -22.71
CA HIS A 153 -2.88 5.86 -22.36
C HIS A 153 -2.66 6.35 -20.93
N LEU A 154 -1.90 5.60 -20.15
CA LEU A 154 -1.54 5.99 -18.78
C LEU A 154 -0.16 6.67 -18.80
N ALA A 155 -0.15 7.99 -18.61
CA ALA A 155 1.07 8.76 -18.45
C ALA A 155 1.44 8.85 -16.97
N THR A 156 2.65 8.44 -16.59
CA THR A 156 3.10 8.46 -15.19
C THR A 156 3.93 9.70 -14.90
N ALA A 157 3.76 10.28 -13.70
CA ALA A 157 4.48 11.49 -13.29
C ALA A 157 6.00 11.28 -13.08
N SER A 158 6.45 10.03 -12.98
CA SER A 158 7.86 9.64 -12.84
C SER A 158 8.07 8.17 -13.19
N GLU A 159 9.33 7.76 -13.33
CA GLU A 159 9.70 6.35 -13.53
C GLU A 159 9.39 5.50 -12.28
N ALA A 160 9.54 6.07 -11.09
CA ALA A 160 9.15 5.44 -9.83
C ALA A 160 7.65 5.14 -9.80
N VAL A 161 6.81 6.06 -10.28
CA VAL A 161 5.36 5.83 -10.45
C VAL A 161 5.11 4.77 -11.52
N ALA A 162 5.85 4.79 -12.65
CA ALA A 162 5.75 3.76 -13.67
C ALA A 162 6.07 2.37 -13.11
N GLN A 163 7.08 2.27 -12.26
CA GLN A 163 7.44 1.04 -11.58
C GLN A 163 6.34 0.61 -10.59
N ALA A 164 5.83 1.52 -9.76
CA ALA A 164 4.74 1.22 -8.83
C ALA A 164 3.45 0.75 -9.54
N VAL A 165 3.15 1.29 -10.73
CA VAL A 165 2.04 0.79 -11.58
C VAL A 165 2.32 -0.62 -12.09
N ARG A 166 3.55 -0.95 -12.49
CA ARG A 166 3.90 -2.32 -12.89
C ARG A 166 3.79 -3.29 -11.72
N ASP A 167 4.26 -2.87 -10.55
CA ASP A 167 4.27 -3.68 -9.32
C ASP A 167 2.85 -3.93 -8.79
N SER A 168 1.88 -3.05 -9.08
CA SER A 168 0.47 -3.24 -8.74
C SER A 168 -0.29 -4.22 -9.65
N GLY A 169 0.40 -4.81 -10.64
CA GLY A 169 -0.17 -5.82 -11.53
C GLY A 169 -0.81 -5.26 -12.81
N LEU A 170 -0.67 -3.96 -13.08
CA LEU A 170 -1.15 -3.30 -14.31
C LEU A 170 -0.16 -3.41 -15.48
N THR A 171 0.46 -4.57 -15.65
CA THR A 171 1.49 -4.81 -16.69
C THR A 171 0.96 -4.76 -18.12
N GLN A 172 -0.37 -4.85 -18.29
CA GLN A 172 -1.04 -4.80 -19.59
C GLN A 172 -1.29 -3.37 -20.09
N LEU A 173 -1.15 -2.36 -19.22
CA LEU A 173 -1.29 -0.96 -19.64
C LEU A 173 0.01 -0.48 -20.26
N GLU A 174 -0.07 0.03 -21.49
CA GLU A 174 1.03 0.81 -22.06
C GLU A 174 1.19 2.08 -21.21
N THR A 175 2.37 2.26 -20.62
CA THR A 175 2.72 3.45 -19.83
C THR A 175 3.85 4.24 -20.47
N SER A 176 3.88 5.55 -20.25
CA SER A 176 5.05 6.37 -20.54
C SER A 176 5.21 7.45 -19.49
N THR A 177 6.44 7.71 -19.08
CA THR A 177 6.71 8.80 -18.14
C THR A 177 6.62 10.14 -18.84
N ILE A 178 5.71 10.98 -18.34
CA ILE A 178 5.60 12.40 -18.70
C ILE A 178 5.71 13.17 -17.39
N TYR A 179 6.89 13.72 -17.12
CA TYR A 179 7.12 14.47 -15.90
C TYR A 179 6.14 15.65 -15.82
N PRO A 180 5.61 16.01 -14.64
CA PRO A 180 4.80 17.22 -14.45
C PRO A 180 5.53 18.48 -14.94
N GLY A 181 6.86 18.52 -14.78
CA GLY A 181 7.67 19.70 -15.05
C GLY A 181 7.41 20.83 -14.04
N ALA A 182 8.04 21.97 -14.26
CA ALA A 182 7.83 23.19 -13.49
C ALA A 182 8.00 24.44 -14.37
N LEU A 183 7.41 25.55 -13.96
CA LEU A 183 7.58 26.87 -14.58
C LEU A 183 8.96 27.48 -14.25
N VAL A 184 10.04 26.79 -14.63
CA VAL A 184 11.43 27.10 -14.23
C VAL A 184 11.84 28.54 -14.56
N ARG A 185 11.30 29.13 -15.64
CA ARG A 185 11.59 30.52 -16.03
C ARG A 185 10.98 31.55 -15.07
N GLN A 186 9.83 31.24 -14.46
CA GLN A 186 9.18 32.12 -13.49
C GLN A 186 9.97 32.19 -12.17
N PHE A 187 10.60 31.08 -11.79
CA PHE A 187 11.40 30.99 -10.57
C PHE A 187 12.87 31.34 -10.79
N SER A 188 13.33 31.41 -12.05
CA SER A 188 14.68 31.84 -12.40
C SER A 188 15.02 33.22 -11.83
N ARG A 189 16.19 33.34 -11.23
CA ARG A 189 16.71 34.60 -10.71
C ARG A 189 18.04 34.96 -11.38
N PRO A 190 18.22 36.22 -11.83
CA PRO A 190 19.48 36.66 -12.44
C PRO A 190 20.61 36.78 -11.42
N THR A 191 20.27 37.09 -10.17
CA THR A 191 21.21 37.11 -9.03
C THR A 191 20.86 35.99 -8.07
N LEU A 192 21.82 35.09 -7.86
CA LEU A 192 21.68 34.00 -6.91
C LEU A 192 21.76 34.52 -5.47
N PRO A 193 21.05 33.87 -4.53
CA PRO A 193 21.13 34.16 -3.10
C PRO A 193 22.58 34.10 -2.57
N GLN A 194 22.93 34.99 -1.64
CA GLN A 194 24.24 34.96 -0.98
C GLN A 194 24.39 33.69 -0.14
N ARG A 195 25.62 33.15 -0.07
CA ARG A 195 25.98 31.93 0.68
C ARG A 195 26.82 32.25 1.93
N ASP A 196 26.49 33.36 2.58
CA ASP A 196 27.11 33.89 3.80
C ASP A 196 26.60 33.21 5.08
N LYS A 197 25.35 32.72 5.06
CA LYS A 197 24.73 31.90 6.12
C LYS A 197 23.71 30.93 5.54
N LEU A 198 23.23 29.96 6.31
CA LEU A 198 22.17 29.06 5.86
C LEU A 198 20.81 29.76 5.93
N ARG A 199 20.19 30.03 4.78
CA ARG A 199 18.80 30.51 4.69
C ARG A 199 17.95 29.38 4.13
N ILE A 200 17.35 28.62 5.03
CA ILE A 200 16.69 27.35 4.78
C ILE A 200 15.19 27.59 4.50
N LEU A 201 14.67 26.95 3.47
CA LEU A 201 13.27 26.99 3.12
C LEU A 201 12.69 25.58 3.07
N TYR A 202 11.52 25.42 3.67
CA TYR A 202 10.58 24.36 3.38
C TYR A 202 9.34 24.98 2.73
N ALA A 203 8.83 24.37 1.66
CA ALA A 203 7.56 24.77 1.05
C ALA A 203 6.73 23.55 0.65
N GLY A 204 5.50 23.47 1.17
CA GLY A 204 4.58 22.35 0.91
C GLY A 204 3.50 22.26 1.98
N LEU A 205 2.59 21.28 1.84
CA LEU A 205 1.59 21.00 2.88
C LEU A 205 2.28 20.70 4.22
N VAL A 206 1.85 21.34 5.30
CA VAL A 206 2.43 21.14 6.64
C VAL A 206 1.68 20.00 7.31
N ILE A 207 2.08 18.77 6.98
CA ILE A 207 1.54 17.53 7.53
C ILE A 207 2.70 16.59 7.87
N GLN A 208 2.45 15.63 8.76
CA GLN A 208 3.49 14.72 9.27
C GLN A 208 4.21 13.97 8.15
N THR A 209 3.48 13.47 7.14
CA THR A 209 4.04 12.70 6.03
C THR A 209 5.00 13.49 5.13
N LYS A 210 4.91 14.84 5.17
CA LYS A 210 5.84 15.74 4.44
C LYS A 210 7.09 16.12 5.25
N GLY A 211 7.20 15.64 6.50
CA GLY A 211 8.41 15.70 7.32
C GLY A 211 8.90 17.07 7.84
N PRO A 212 8.08 18.14 8.00
CA PRO A 212 8.60 19.40 8.53
C PRO A 212 9.16 19.27 9.95
N HIS A 213 8.71 18.28 10.73
CA HIS A 213 9.26 17.97 12.05
C HIS A 213 10.71 17.47 12.00
N THR A 214 11.07 16.61 11.03
CA THR A 214 12.46 16.16 10.80
C THR A 214 13.38 17.34 10.50
N LEU A 215 12.89 18.34 9.76
CA LEU A 215 13.63 19.58 9.57
C LEU A 215 13.82 20.33 10.90
N LEU A 216 12.77 20.53 11.70
CA LEU A 216 12.89 21.22 13.00
C LEU A 216 13.89 20.52 13.94
N GLU A 217 13.87 19.19 13.99
CA GLU A 217 14.83 18.39 14.76
C GLU A 217 16.27 18.59 14.26
N ALA A 218 16.50 18.64 12.95
CA ALA A 218 17.80 18.95 12.38
C ALA A 218 18.25 20.38 12.74
N LEU A 219 17.34 21.36 12.74
CA LEU A 219 17.64 22.73 13.14
C LEU A 219 18.04 22.84 14.62
N THR A 220 17.49 21.99 15.49
CA THR A 220 17.92 21.88 16.89
C THR A 220 19.39 21.47 16.98
N VAL A 221 19.83 20.51 16.15
CA VAL A 221 21.23 20.10 16.06
C VAL A 221 22.12 21.23 15.56
N LEU A 222 21.71 21.95 14.51
CA LEU A 222 22.42 23.13 14.00
C LEU A 222 22.60 24.20 15.10
N GLN A 223 21.55 24.45 15.90
CA GLN A 223 21.59 25.40 17.01
C GLN A 223 22.59 24.96 18.09
N GLN A 224 22.58 23.67 18.46
CA GLN A 224 23.51 23.10 19.44
C GLN A 224 24.97 23.19 18.97
N GLN A 225 25.22 23.05 17.67
CA GLN A 225 26.53 23.22 17.05
C GLN A 225 26.87 24.67 16.68
N GLN A 226 26.05 25.63 17.09
CA GLN A 226 26.27 27.07 16.88
C GLN A 226 26.41 27.47 15.39
N VAL A 227 25.73 26.76 14.49
CA VAL A 227 25.67 27.11 13.07
C VAL A 227 24.78 28.35 12.88
N ASP A 228 25.21 29.27 12.01
CA ASP A 228 24.39 30.44 11.66
C ASP A 228 23.34 30.08 10.60
N PHE A 229 22.07 30.18 10.98
CA PHE A 229 20.95 29.84 10.10
C PHE A 229 19.67 30.62 10.43
N GLU A 230 18.83 30.75 9.41
CA GLU A 230 17.42 31.12 9.51
C GLU A 230 16.59 30.13 8.68
N CYS A 231 15.36 29.85 9.11
CA CYS A 231 14.46 28.94 8.41
C CYS A 231 13.08 29.57 8.18
N THR A 232 12.51 29.32 7.01
CA THR A 232 11.11 29.62 6.70
C THR A 232 10.39 28.33 6.34
N ILE A 233 9.20 28.12 6.92
CA ILE A 233 8.29 27.02 6.59
C ILE A 233 7.05 27.65 5.97
N ALA A 234 6.89 27.43 4.67
CA ALA A 234 5.78 27.93 3.86
C ALA A 234 4.77 26.80 3.57
N GLY A 235 3.50 27.08 3.80
CA GLY A 235 2.38 26.16 3.58
C GLY A 235 1.37 26.17 4.72
N ASN A 236 0.16 25.72 4.42
CA ASN A 236 -0.88 25.51 5.43
C ASN A 236 -0.78 24.10 6.02
N ALA A 237 -1.12 23.98 7.30
CA ALA A 237 -1.39 22.69 7.91
C ALA A 237 -2.85 22.30 7.68
N ILE A 238 -3.07 21.01 7.40
CA ILE A 238 -4.43 20.45 7.32
C ILE A 238 -5.01 20.27 8.72
N HIS A 239 -4.16 19.93 9.70
CA HIS A 239 -4.54 19.72 11.08
C HIS A 239 -4.00 20.84 11.97
N ALA A 240 -4.91 21.58 12.63
CA ALA A 240 -4.56 22.66 13.55
C ALA A 240 -3.66 22.16 14.70
N ASP A 241 -3.93 20.97 15.21
CA ASP A 241 -3.17 20.36 16.31
C ASP A 241 -1.71 20.07 15.91
N TYR A 242 -1.48 19.66 14.66
CA TYR A 242 -0.13 19.44 14.17
C TYR A 242 0.66 20.75 14.06
N LEU A 243 0.02 21.82 13.57
CA LEU A 243 0.63 23.15 13.56
C LEU A 243 0.94 23.64 14.97
N ALA A 244 0.02 23.46 15.92
CA ALA A 244 0.21 23.81 17.31
C ALA A 244 1.38 23.03 17.94
N ALA A 245 1.51 21.74 17.64
CA ALA A 245 2.63 20.91 18.08
C ALA A 245 3.99 21.42 17.54
N LEU A 246 4.05 21.81 16.26
CA LEU A 246 5.26 22.42 15.68
C LEU A 246 5.60 23.76 16.34
N GLN A 247 4.59 24.61 16.59
CA GLN A 247 4.78 25.88 17.29
C GLN A 247 5.27 25.67 18.72
N GLN A 248 4.71 24.71 19.45
CA GLN A 248 5.14 24.35 20.80
C GLN A 248 6.58 23.84 20.80
N TYR A 249 6.95 22.98 19.85
CA TYR A 249 8.32 22.50 19.69
C TYR A 249 9.31 23.66 19.49
N LEU A 250 8.97 24.64 18.64
CA LEU A 250 9.79 25.84 18.42
C LEU A 250 10.00 26.68 19.70
N GLN A 251 8.98 26.76 20.57
CA GLN A 251 9.10 27.46 21.86
C GLN A 251 10.01 26.67 22.82
N GLN A 252 9.79 25.36 22.95
CA GLN A 252 10.53 24.50 23.88
C GLN A 252 12.02 24.38 23.54
N THR A 253 12.36 24.39 22.25
CA THR A 253 13.75 24.29 21.76
C THR A 253 14.45 25.64 21.62
N GLY A 254 13.72 26.75 21.85
CA GLY A 254 14.23 28.10 21.65
C GLY A 254 14.38 28.52 20.17
N LEU A 255 13.95 27.68 19.21
CA LEU A 255 14.06 27.96 17.77
C LEU A 255 13.10 29.04 17.26
N ALA A 256 12.13 29.49 18.06
CA ALA A 256 11.10 30.45 17.66
C ALA A 256 11.64 31.78 17.09
N HIS A 257 12.86 32.20 17.44
CA HIS A 257 13.49 33.42 16.92
C HIS A 257 14.20 33.22 15.56
N ARG A 258 14.39 31.97 15.12
CA ARG A 258 15.10 31.60 13.86
C ARG A 258 14.18 30.97 12.82
N VAL A 259 13.04 30.41 13.23
CA VAL A 259 12.12 29.70 12.35
C VAL A 259 10.82 30.48 12.20
N ARG A 260 10.43 30.79 10.96
CA ARG A 260 9.19 31.50 10.62
C ARG A 260 8.20 30.56 9.93
N LEU A 261 7.00 30.42 10.50
CA LEU A 261 5.87 29.75 9.86
C LEU A 261 5.06 30.83 9.13
N VAL A 262 4.98 30.80 7.80
CA VAL A 262 4.39 31.90 7.00
C VAL A 262 3.03 31.57 6.38
N GLY A 263 2.54 30.34 6.55
CA GLY A 263 1.28 29.90 5.94
C GLY A 263 1.39 29.75 4.42
N HIS A 264 0.25 29.66 3.75
CA HIS A 264 0.17 29.54 2.29
C HIS A 264 0.81 30.73 1.57
N LEU A 265 1.59 30.43 0.54
CA LEU A 265 2.12 31.41 -0.40
C LEU A 265 1.59 31.12 -1.80
N ASP A 266 1.10 32.15 -2.49
CA ASP A 266 0.85 32.07 -3.92
C ASP A 266 2.16 31.97 -4.72
N ARG A 267 2.07 31.79 -6.04
CA ARG A 267 3.26 31.62 -6.90
C ARG A 267 4.24 32.79 -6.85
N SER A 268 3.72 34.02 -6.81
CA SER A 268 4.56 35.22 -6.78
C SER A 268 5.28 35.33 -5.43
N GLN A 269 4.54 35.12 -4.34
CA GLN A 269 5.07 35.12 -2.99
C GLN A 269 6.08 33.98 -2.77
N LEU A 270 5.83 32.80 -3.32
CA LEU A 270 6.76 31.67 -3.26
C LEU A 270 8.03 31.98 -4.04
N ALA A 271 7.93 32.58 -5.24
CA ALA A 271 9.10 32.99 -6.00
C ALA A 271 9.94 34.04 -5.25
N ASP A 272 9.30 34.99 -4.57
CA ASP A 272 9.99 35.99 -3.74
C ASP A 272 10.60 35.36 -2.49
N CYS A 273 9.92 34.36 -1.91
CA CYS A 273 10.46 33.56 -0.82
C CYS A 273 11.71 32.81 -1.28
N PHE A 274 11.69 32.12 -2.43
CA PHE A 274 12.89 31.48 -2.98
C PHE A 274 14.04 32.47 -3.17
N ALA A 275 13.79 33.69 -3.64
CA ALA A 275 14.83 34.70 -3.83
C ALA A 275 15.57 35.10 -2.54
N GLN A 276 14.97 34.86 -1.36
CA GLN A 276 15.53 35.19 -0.05
C GLN A 276 16.25 34.00 0.62
N HIS A 277 16.17 32.80 0.05
CA HIS A 277 16.70 31.58 0.64
C HIS A 277 17.75 30.95 -0.28
N ASN A 278 18.70 30.19 0.27
CA ASN A 278 19.79 29.57 -0.50
C ASN A 278 19.83 28.03 -0.38
N VAL A 279 19.03 27.48 0.52
CA VAL A 279 18.86 26.04 0.72
C VAL A 279 17.38 25.72 0.78
N PHE A 280 16.96 24.67 0.06
CA PHE A 280 15.62 24.13 0.13
C PHE A 280 15.67 22.72 0.70
N VAL A 281 14.83 22.42 1.69
CA VAL A 281 14.75 21.09 2.30
C VAL A 281 13.40 20.49 1.95
N PHE A 282 13.44 19.28 1.40
CA PHE A 282 12.29 18.48 1.02
C PHE A 282 12.28 17.16 1.81
N PRO A 283 11.77 17.17 3.07
CA PRO A 283 11.93 16.09 4.03
C PRO A 283 10.80 15.05 3.99
N SER A 284 10.10 14.88 2.87
CA SER A 284 8.97 13.95 2.78
C SER A 284 9.34 12.53 3.22
N ILE A 285 8.50 11.94 4.06
CA ILE A 285 8.73 10.61 4.62
C ILE A 285 8.07 9.53 3.77
N GLN A 286 6.96 9.89 3.11
CA GLN A 286 6.25 8.99 2.21
C GLN A 286 6.69 9.17 0.74
N PRO A 287 6.51 8.14 -0.10
CA PRO A 287 6.77 8.23 -1.54
C PRO A 287 6.01 9.38 -2.20
N GLU A 288 6.75 10.28 -2.80
CA GLU A 288 6.19 11.29 -3.69
C GLU A 288 6.08 10.76 -5.11
N ALA A 289 5.12 11.26 -5.88
CA ALA A 289 5.07 10.92 -7.30
C ALA A 289 6.07 11.72 -8.16
N PHE A 290 6.54 12.91 -7.74
CA PHE A 290 7.60 13.65 -8.45
C PHE A 290 8.30 14.74 -7.60
N GLY A 291 7.57 15.74 -7.10
CA GLY A 291 8.15 16.85 -6.31
C GLY A 291 8.46 18.11 -7.13
N ILE A 292 7.42 18.72 -7.71
CA ILE A 292 7.47 19.96 -8.52
C ILE A 292 8.22 21.10 -7.82
N VAL A 293 7.94 21.31 -6.53
CA VAL A 293 8.55 22.41 -5.74
C VAL A 293 10.08 22.26 -5.60
N GLN A 294 10.61 21.04 -5.67
CA GLN A 294 12.07 20.81 -5.69
C GLN A 294 12.68 21.39 -6.98
N VAL A 295 12.01 21.17 -8.11
CA VAL A 295 12.41 21.72 -9.42
C VAL A 295 12.32 23.25 -9.41
N GLU A 296 11.26 23.82 -8.83
CA GLU A 296 11.09 25.27 -8.68
C GLU A 296 12.23 25.88 -7.83
N ALA A 297 12.59 25.24 -6.71
CA ALA A 297 13.69 25.65 -5.87
C ALA A 297 15.05 25.55 -6.58
N MET A 298 15.29 24.46 -7.33
CA MET A 298 16.48 24.31 -8.18
C MET A 298 16.56 25.41 -9.23
N ALA A 299 15.45 25.73 -9.90
CA ALA A 299 15.39 26.78 -10.91
C ALA A 299 15.70 28.17 -10.33
N ALA A 300 15.29 28.42 -9.08
CA ALA A 300 15.66 29.61 -8.31
C ALA A 300 17.12 29.62 -7.81
N GLY A 301 17.85 28.51 -8.00
CA GLY A 301 19.27 28.38 -7.67
C GLY A 301 19.55 28.03 -6.21
N LEU A 302 18.57 27.47 -5.49
CA LEU A 302 18.77 26.93 -4.15
C LEU A 302 19.42 25.55 -4.24
N THR A 303 20.25 25.22 -3.26
CA THR A 303 20.71 23.83 -3.08
C THR A 303 19.59 23.03 -2.43
N VAL A 304 19.13 21.99 -3.12
CA VAL A 304 18.08 21.11 -2.61
C VAL A 304 18.67 19.97 -1.80
N LEU A 305 18.14 19.76 -0.59
CA LEU A 305 18.31 18.57 0.22
C LEU A 305 16.99 17.82 0.23
N SER A 306 16.99 16.55 -0.15
CA SER A 306 15.77 15.76 -0.30
C SER A 306 15.90 14.38 0.34
N THR A 307 14.81 13.81 0.82
CA THR A 307 14.80 12.40 1.23
C THR A 307 14.88 11.44 0.04
N GLY A 308 14.50 11.90 -1.17
CA GLY A 308 14.51 11.08 -2.37
C GLY A 308 13.51 9.92 -2.33
N VAL A 309 12.44 9.97 -1.53
CA VAL A 309 11.46 8.88 -1.48
C VAL A 309 10.52 8.96 -2.68
N GLY A 310 10.43 7.87 -3.46
CA GLY A 310 9.61 7.80 -4.67
C GLY A 310 10.19 8.63 -5.83
N GLY A 311 9.32 9.23 -6.64
CA GLY A 311 9.69 10.07 -7.78
C GLY A 311 10.48 11.32 -7.41
N ALA A 312 10.52 11.71 -6.13
CA ALA A 312 11.37 12.80 -5.63
C ALA A 312 12.87 12.54 -5.84
N ALA A 313 13.31 11.27 -5.86
CA ALA A 313 14.70 10.93 -6.17
C ALA A 313 15.10 11.28 -7.60
N GLU A 314 14.17 11.26 -8.56
CA GLU A 314 14.49 11.49 -9.97
C GLU A 314 14.86 12.95 -10.25
N VAL A 315 14.45 13.87 -9.38
CA VAL A 315 14.77 15.30 -9.48
C VAL A 315 16.24 15.58 -9.10
N ILE A 316 16.82 14.77 -8.22
CA ILE A 316 18.12 15.03 -7.60
C ILE A 316 19.13 13.91 -7.87
N GLU A 317 20.25 14.25 -8.49
CA GLU A 317 21.45 13.43 -8.50
C GLU A 317 22.32 13.79 -7.28
N SER A 318 22.37 12.89 -6.30
CA SER A 318 23.03 13.14 -5.01
C SER A 318 24.52 13.48 -5.17
N GLY A 319 24.95 14.57 -4.56
CA GLY A 319 26.33 15.07 -4.64
C GLY A 319 26.65 15.86 -5.91
N VAL A 320 25.72 15.90 -6.88
CA VAL A 320 25.90 16.58 -8.17
C VAL A 320 24.94 17.76 -8.31
N SER A 321 23.63 17.52 -8.23
CA SER A 321 22.58 18.54 -8.43
C SER A 321 21.79 18.87 -7.14
N GLY A 322 22.14 18.22 -6.03
CA GLY A 322 21.55 18.35 -4.70
C GLY A 322 22.14 17.31 -3.76
N LEU A 323 21.55 17.12 -2.58
CA LEU A 323 21.97 16.09 -1.62
C LEU A 323 20.77 15.25 -1.20
N LEU A 324 20.98 13.94 -1.07
CA LEU A 324 20.00 13.02 -0.51
C LEU A 324 20.31 12.69 0.96
N PHE A 325 19.28 12.52 1.78
CA PHE A 325 19.39 12.04 3.17
C PHE A 325 18.28 11.02 3.50
N PRO A 326 18.44 10.13 4.49
CA PRO A 326 17.41 9.15 4.82
C PRO A 326 16.12 9.81 5.35
N ALA A 327 14.97 9.26 4.97
CA ALA A 327 13.67 9.73 5.47
C ALA A 327 13.56 9.60 6.99
N GLY A 328 13.07 10.66 7.65
CA GLY A 328 12.95 10.71 9.11
C GLY A 328 14.27 10.90 9.87
N ASP A 329 15.42 10.96 9.19
CA ASP A 329 16.73 11.11 9.84
C ASP A 329 17.16 12.58 9.93
N ALA A 330 16.80 13.21 11.04
CA ALA A 330 17.17 14.58 11.35
C ALA A 330 18.69 14.78 11.53
N ILE A 331 19.43 13.74 11.96
CA ILE A 331 20.87 13.81 12.17
C ILE A 331 21.59 13.88 10.83
N SER A 332 21.23 13.00 9.89
CA SER A 332 21.78 13.01 8.53
C SER A 332 21.44 14.33 7.80
N LEU A 333 20.23 14.85 7.96
CA LEU A 333 19.86 16.17 7.44
C LEU A 333 20.74 17.28 8.04
N ALA A 334 20.93 17.28 9.35
CA ALA A 334 21.77 18.26 10.03
C ALA A 334 23.22 18.20 9.52
N GLN A 335 23.79 17.01 9.38
CA GLN A 335 25.14 16.81 8.84
C GLN A 335 25.27 17.34 7.41
N ALA A 336 24.29 17.07 6.55
CA ALA A 336 24.26 17.59 5.19
C ALA A 336 24.22 19.13 5.17
N LEU A 337 23.39 19.75 6.01
CA LEU A 337 23.31 21.21 6.15
C LEU A 337 24.62 21.83 6.66
N ILE A 338 25.24 21.22 7.68
CA ILE A 338 26.53 21.64 8.26
C ILE A 338 27.65 21.59 7.21
N SER A 339 27.62 20.61 6.30
CA SER A 339 28.67 20.44 5.29
C SER A 339 28.72 21.55 4.24
N LEU A 340 27.60 22.25 3.98
CA LEU A 340 27.52 23.26 2.93
C LEU A 340 28.44 24.48 3.18
N PRO A 341 28.38 25.17 4.34
CA PRO A 341 29.27 26.30 4.62
C PRO A 341 30.74 25.88 4.81
N GLN A 342 31.01 24.60 5.09
CA GLN A 342 32.38 24.07 5.23
C GLN A 342 33.10 23.92 3.88
N ASP A 343 32.35 23.77 2.78
CA ASP A 343 32.88 23.71 1.42
C ASP A 343 32.05 24.63 0.48
N PRO A 344 32.31 25.95 0.50
CA PRO A 344 31.55 26.93 -0.28
C PRO A 344 31.63 26.69 -1.80
N GLU A 345 32.73 26.13 -2.30
CA GLU A 345 32.86 25.82 -3.72
C GLU A 345 31.96 24.65 -4.12
N ARG A 346 31.93 23.57 -3.32
CA ARG A 346 31.00 22.46 -3.54
C ARG A 346 29.57 22.94 -3.43
N TRP A 347 29.24 23.77 -2.44
CA TRP A 347 27.91 24.36 -2.31
C TRP A 347 27.52 25.16 -3.57
N ALA A 348 28.42 26.00 -4.09
CA ALA A 348 28.18 26.74 -5.32
C ALA A 348 27.97 25.82 -6.54
N ARG A 349 28.77 24.75 -6.67
CA ARG A 349 28.63 23.75 -7.74
C ARG A 349 27.31 22.99 -7.67
N LEU A 350 26.88 22.56 -6.48
CA LEU A 350 25.59 21.88 -6.27
C LEU A 350 24.43 22.76 -6.73
N ALA A 351 24.41 24.03 -6.30
CA ALA A 351 23.37 24.99 -6.68
C ALA A 351 23.35 25.24 -8.20
N ALA A 352 24.50 25.49 -8.82
CA ALA A 352 24.59 25.77 -10.26
C ALA A 352 24.18 24.55 -11.11
N THR A 353 24.62 23.36 -10.72
CA THR A 353 24.28 22.11 -11.44
C THR A 353 22.82 21.75 -11.23
N GLY A 354 22.28 21.96 -10.02
CA GLY A 354 20.84 21.85 -9.74
C GLY A 354 20.00 22.74 -10.63
N GLN A 355 20.35 24.03 -10.71
CA GLN A 355 19.66 24.97 -11.58
C GLN A 355 19.72 24.53 -13.05
N ALA A 356 20.92 24.20 -13.56
CA ALA A 356 21.08 23.72 -14.93
C ALA A 356 20.23 22.47 -15.22
N ALA A 357 20.16 21.52 -14.28
CA ALA A 357 19.34 20.32 -14.40
C ALA A 357 17.84 20.65 -14.45
N ALA A 358 17.35 21.59 -13.64
CA ALA A 358 15.96 22.02 -13.67
C ALA A 358 15.55 22.53 -15.07
N PHE A 359 16.33 23.44 -15.66
CA PHE A 359 16.08 23.93 -17.03
C PHE A 359 16.22 22.84 -18.09
N ALA A 360 17.24 21.99 -17.96
CA ALA A 360 17.58 21.01 -18.99
C ALA A 360 16.65 19.80 -18.99
N LYS A 361 16.03 19.43 -17.86
CA LYS A 361 15.25 18.19 -17.73
C LYS A 361 13.80 18.40 -17.39
N PHE A 362 13.47 19.45 -16.62
CA PHE A 362 12.19 19.57 -15.92
C PHE A 362 11.43 20.88 -16.21
N ASP A 363 11.79 21.59 -17.28
CA ASP A 363 10.97 22.70 -17.80
C ASP A 363 9.62 22.15 -18.29
N ILE A 364 8.51 22.77 -17.85
CA ILE A 364 7.14 22.41 -18.24
C ILE A 364 6.96 22.34 -19.77
N GLU A 365 7.71 23.13 -20.54
CA GLU A 365 7.66 23.10 -22.00
C GLU A 365 7.99 21.71 -22.57
N ARG A 366 8.89 20.97 -21.92
CA ARG A 366 9.23 19.59 -22.33
C ARG A 366 8.07 18.63 -22.06
N SER A 367 7.39 18.79 -20.95
CA SER A 367 6.22 18.00 -20.61
C SER A 367 5.09 18.24 -21.60
N ILE A 368 4.89 19.50 -22.02
CA ILE A 368 3.92 19.86 -23.06
C ILE A 368 4.32 19.25 -24.41
N ASP A 369 5.60 19.27 -24.79
CA ASP A 369 6.09 18.59 -26.00
C ASP A 369 5.75 17.09 -25.97
N GLN A 370 5.98 16.42 -24.83
CA GLN A 370 5.68 14.99 -24.67
C GLN A 370 4.17 14.71 -24.72
N LEU A 371 3.34 15.58 -24.14
CA LEU A 371 1.88 15.49 -24.24
C LEU A 371 1.41 15.64 -25.68
N GLU A 372 1.89 16.65 -26.41
CA GLU A 372 1.55 16.85 -27.82
C GLU A 372 1.94 15.64 -28.68
N LEU A 373 3.15 15.10 -28.49
CA LEU A 373 3.60 13.89 -29.20
C LEU A 373 2.68 12.69 -28.93
N LYS A 374 2.28 12.48 -27.67
CA LYS A 374 1.39 11.38 -27.30
C LYS A 374 -0.04 11.62 -27.82
N PHE A 375 -0.51 12.87 -27.88
CA PHE A 375 -1.78 13.21 -28.52
C PHE A 375 -1.76 12.89 -30.02
N GLU A 376 -0.70 13.25 -30.73
CA GLU A 376 -0.55 12.92 -32.15
C GLU A 376 -0.57 11.41 -32.40
N GLU A 377 0.12 10.64 -31.55
CA GLU A 377 0.14 9.18 -31.61
C GLU A 377 -1.27 8.58 -31.44
N LEU A 378 -2.02 9.00 -30.43
CA LEU A 378 -3.36 8.47 -30.17
C LEU A 378 -4.38 8.92 -31.23
N LEU A 379 -4.25 10.14 -31.76
CA LEU A 379 -5.08 10.62 -32.88
C LEU A 379 -4.84 9.80 -34.15
N ARG A 380 -3.59 9.43 -34.43
CA ARG A 380 -3.28 8.51 -35.54
C ARG A 380 -3.91 7.14 -35.31
N ARG A 381 -3.79 6.59 -34.09
CA ARG A 381 -4.40 5.30 -33.72
C ARG A 381 -5.93 5.33 -33.90
N LYS A 382 -6.59 6.43 -33.53
CA LYS A 382 -8.03 6.64 -33.79
C LYS A 382 -8.36 6.64 -35.28
N ALA A 383 -7.56 7.33 -36.10
CA ALA A 383 -7.77 7.37 -37.55
C ALA A 383 -7.60 5.98 -38.20
N GLU A 384 -6.66 5.18 -37.71
CA GLU A 384 -6.46 3.79 -38.13
C GLU A 384 -7.67 2.91 -37.77
N LEU A 385 -8.20 3.03 -36.55
CA LEU A 385 -9.42 2.34 -36.11
C LEU A 385 -10.67 2.75 -36.89
N SER A 386 -10.72 4.00 -37.36
CA SER A 386 -11.83 4.56 -38.12
C SER A 386 -11.73 4.30 -39.64
N SER A 387 -10.62 3.75 -40.12
CA SER A 387 -10.38 3.52 -41.55
C SER A 387 -11.03 2.20 -42.02
N PRO A 388 -11.82 2.19 -43.11
CA PRO A 388 -12.49 0.98 -43.62
C PRO A 388 -11.54 -0.09 -44.19
N MET A 389 -10.21 0.12 -44.11
CA MET A 389 -9.17 -0.77 -44.67
C MET A 389 -8.45 -1.61 -43.59
N ALA A 390 -8.87 -1.56 -42.32
CA ALA A 390 -8.25 -2.28 -41.20
C ALA A 390 -9.02 -3.54 -40.74
N LEU A 391 -9.87 -4.12 -41.59
CA LEU A 391 -10.37 -5.50 -41.41
C LEU A 391 -9.45 -6.48 -42.16
N SER A 392 -8.16 -6.45 -41.83
CA SER A 392 -7.29 -7.60 -42.07
C SER A 392 -7.42 -8.49 -40.83
N ILE A 393 -8.41 -9.40 -40.85
CA ILE A 393 -8.52 -10.47 -39.87
C ILE A 393 -7.20 -11.25 -39.90
N PRO A 394 -6.44 -11.37 -38.80
CA PRO A 394 -5.28 -12.26 -38.77
C PRO A 394 -5.74 -13.66 -39.13
N THR A 395 -5.07 -14.27 -40.11
CA THR A 395 -5.46 -15.53 -40.76
C THR A 395 -5.33 -16.78 -39.89
N SER A 396 -5.38 -16.68 -38.55
CA SER A 396 -5.42 -17.85 -37.66
C SER A 396 -6.10 -17.54 -36.32
N PRO A 397 -7.34 -18.01 -36.09
CA PRO A 397 -8.08 -17.80 -34.84
C PRO A 397 -7.58 -18.63 -33.64
N ALA A 398 -6.49 -19.39 -33.80
CA ALA A 398 -6.08 -20.41 -32.84
C ALA A 398 -4.98 -19.98 -31.85
N THR A 399 -4.50 -18.74 -31.90
CA THR A 399 -3.32 -18.31 -31.11
C THR A 399 -3.44 -16.91 -30.49
N ASP A 400 -4.64 -16.36 -30.33
CA ASP A 400 -4.83 -15.10 -29.59
C ASP A 400 -4.82 -15.35 -28.06
N PRO A 401 -3.89 -14.75 -27.30
CA PRO A 401 -3.81 -14.89 -25.84
C PRO A 401 -5.09 -14.45 -25.11
N TYR A 402 -5.80 -13.45 -25.63
CA TYR A 402 -7.04 -12.97 -25.03
C TYR A 402 -8.18 -13.99 -25.18
N THR A 403 -8.34 -14.55 -26.38
CA THR A 403 -9.31 -15.61 -26.67
C THR A 403 -9.03 -16.86 -25.82
N GLN A 404 -7.76 -17.27 -25.67
CA GLN A 404 -7.40 -18.41 -24.83
C GLN A 404 -7.67 -18.15 -23.34
N TRP A 405 -7.34 -16.95 -22.85
CA TRP A 405 -7.65 -16.55 -21.48
C TRP A 405 -9.15 -16.52 -21.19
N LEU A 406 -9.97 -16.01 -22.13
CA LEU A 406 -11.43 -16.00 -22.01
C LEU A 406 -11.98 -17.43 -21.92
N CYS A 407 -11.43 -18.36 -22.71
CA CYS A 407 -11.78 -19.78 -22.66
C CYS A 407 -11.43 -20.43 -21.32
N ASP A 408 -10.23 -20.17 -20.80
CA ASP A 408 -9.75 -20.71 -19.52
C ASP A 408 -10.56 -20.14 -18.35
N ARG A 409 -10.84 -18.83 -18.39
CA ARG A 409 -11.66 -18.14 -17.39
C ARG A 409 -13.09 -18.68 -17.40
N LEU A 410 -13.73 -18.79 -18.56
CA LEU A 410 -15.08 -19.35 -18.66
C LEU A 410 -15.15 -20.79 -18.12
N THR A 411 -14.19 -21.63 -18.51
CA THR A 411 -14.13 -23.03 -18.05
C THR A 411 -13.92 -23.15 -16.55
N ASN A 412 -13.09 -22.29 -15.95
CA ASN A 412 -12.85 -22.27 -14.51
C ASN A 412 -14.07 -21.77 -13.74
N VAL A 413 -14.74 -20.72 -14.20
CA VAL A 413 -15.93 -20.18 -13.53
C VAL A 413 -17.10 -21.17 -13.62
N VAL A 414 -17.26 -21.86 -14.76
CA VAL A 414 -18.24 -22.96 -14.90
C VAL A 414 -17.94 -24.09 -13.91
N ARG A 415 -16.65 -24.42 -13.68
CA ARG A 415 -16.26 -25.43 -12.69
C ARG A 415 -16.63 -25.00 -11.27
N VAL A 416 -16.35 -23.74 -10.90
CA VAL A 416 -16.71 -23.17 -9.59
C VAL A 416 -18.22 -23.15 -9.41
N TYR A 417 -18.98 -22.78 -10.44
CA TYR A 417 -20.44 -22.83 -10.43
C TYR A 417 -20.99 -24.24 -10.20
N GLY A 418 -20.34 -25.26 -10.75
CA GLY A 418 -20.69 -26.65 -10.48
C GLY A 418 -20.45 -27.09 -9.02
N LEU A 419 -19.57 -26.39 -8.28
CA LEU A 419 -19.30 -26.65 -6.87
C LEU A 419 -20.33 -25.95 -5.96
N ASP A 420 -20.68 -24.71 -6.27
CA ASP A 420 -21.73 -23.96 -5.58
C ASP A 420 -22.60 -23.14 -6.56
N PRO A 421 -23.74 -23.68 -7.00
CA PRO A 421 -24.64 -22.99 -7.92
C PRO A 421 -25.40 -21.79 -7.31
N ASN A 422 -25.26 -21.54 -6.00
CA ASN A 422 -25.91 -20.44 -5.29
C ASN A 422 -24.96 -19.26 -4.99
N ASP A 423 -23.66 -19.38 -5.28
CA ASP A 423 -22.72 -18.28 -5.08
C ASP A 423 -23.04 -17.11 -6.03
N GLN A 424 -23.52 -16.01 -5.45
CA GLN A 424 -23.95 -14.83 -6.19
C GLN A 424 -22.81 -14.18 -6.98
N SER A 425 -21.57 -14.31 -6.50
CA SER A 425 -20.39 -13.77 -7.18
C SER A 425 -20.10 -14.54 -8.46
N THR A 426 -20.09 -15.87 -8.38
CA THR A 426 -19.95 -16.78 -9.53
C THR A 426 -21.11 -16.63 -10.52
N ILE A 427 -22.35 -16.47 -10.02
CA ILE A 427 -23.52 -16.23 -10.87
C ILE A 427 -23.35 -14.94 -11.67
N ASN A 428 -22.99 -13.83 -11.03
CA ASN A 428 -22.82 -12.54 -11.70
C ASN A 428 -21.71 -12.60 -12.77
N LEU A 429 -20.60 -13.28 -12.46
CA LEU A 429 -19.51 -13.47 -13.41
C LEU A 429 -19.91 -14.34 -14.62
N LEU A 430 -20.71 -15.40 -14.41
CA LEU A 430 -21.24 -16.21 -15.51
C LEU A 430 -22.25 -15.46 -16.38
N ARG A 431 -23.02 -14.50 -15.83
CA ARG A 431 -23.91 -13.64 -16.65
C ARG A 431 -23.11 -12.81 -17.65
N GLU A 432 -22.03 -12.19 -17.20
CA GLU A 432 -21.14 -11.40 -18.05
C GLU A 432 -20.45 -12.27 -19.11
N LEU A 433 -19.87 -13.40 -18.71
CA LEU A 433 -19.20 -14.30 -19.64
C LEU A 433 -20.17 -14.94 -20.65
N ARG A 434 -21.43 -15.19 -20.25
CA ARG A 434 -22.51 -15.61 -21.15
C ARG A 434 -22.80 -14.54 -22.21
N ARG A 435 -22.88 -13.26 -21.82
CA ARG A 435 -23.11 -12.13 -22.73
C ARG A 435 -21.97 -11.99 -23.75
N GLN A 436 -20.73 -12.05 -23.28
CA GLN A 436 -19.53 -11.98 -24.13
C GLN A 436 -19.45 -13.16 -25.10
N SER A 437 -19.76 -14.38 -24.63
CA SER A 437 -19.81 -15.56 -25.48
C SER A 437 -20.86 -15.41 -26.60
N ALA A 438 -22.04 -14.88 -26.29
CA ALA A 438 -23.08 -14.63 -27.29
C ALA A 438 -22.67 -13.56 -28.33
N GLU A 439 -21.98 -12.49 -27.92
CA GLU A 439 -21.45 -11.47 -28.85
C GLU A 439 -20.34 -12.02 -29.74
N PHE A 440 -19.44 -12.83 -29.17
CA PHE A 440 -18.39 -13.50 -29.94
C PHE A 440 -18.99 -14.32 -31.09
N TRP A 441 -19.97 -15.18 -30.81
CA TRP A 441 -20.61 -16.00 -31.84
C TRP A 441 -21.42 -15.17 -32.84
N LYS A 442 -21.98 -14.03 -32.42
CA LYS A 442 -22.65 -13.08 -33.32
C LYS A 442 -21.69 -12.44 -34.32
N ALA A 443 -20.46 -12.16 -33.89
CA ALA A 443 -19.43 -11.50 -34.70
C ALA A 443 -18.54 -12.47 -35.49
N ALA A 444 -18.49 -13.76 -35.11
CA ALA A 444 -17.60 -14.76 -35.68
C ALA A 444 -17.85 -14.98 -37.19
N PRO A 445 -16.82 -14.92 -38.07
CA PRO A 445 -17.01 -15.10 -39.51
C PRO A 445 -17.71 -16.42 -39.85
N ALA A 446 -18.74 -16.36 -40.70
CA ALA A 446 -19.62 -17.49 -41.05
C ALA A 446 -18.85 -18.75 -41.47
N GLU A 447 -17.82 -18.57 -42.27
CA GLU A 447 -16.95 -19.62 -42.81
C GLU A 447 -16.05 -20.27 -41.76
N GLN A 448 -15.79 -19.57 -40.64
CA GLN A 448 -14.93 -20.04 -39.54
C GLN A 448 -15.72 -20.71 -38.41
N LEU A 449 -17.07 -20.59 -38.41
CA LEU A 449 -17.92 -21.16 -37.36
C LEU A 449 -17.62 -22.65 -37.08
N PRO A 450 -17.45 -23.54 -38.08
CA PRO A 450 -17.16 -24.96 -37.80
C PRO A 450 -15.82 -25.16 -37.08
N ALA A 451 -14.77 -24.42 -37.48
CA ALA A 451 -13.44 -24.54 -36.92
C ALA A 451 -13.38 -23.95 -35.50
N LEU A 452 -13.98 -22.77 -35.31
CA LEU A 452 -14.11 -22.12 -33.99
C LEU A 452 -14.90 -23.00 -33.02
N TYR A 453 -15.98 -23.62 -33.49
CA TYR A 453 -16.81 -24.49 -32.67
C TYR A 453 -16.10 -25.79 -32.31
N GLN A 454 -15.23 -26.33 -33.17
CA GLN A 454 -14.47 -27.54 -32.84
C GLN A 454 -13.22 -27.25 -31.98
N GLY A 455 -12.73 -26.01 -31.97
CA GLY A 455 -11.56 -25.57 -31.19
C GLY A 455 -11.82 -25.27 -29.71
N SER A 456 -10.83 -24.63 -29.07
CA SER A 456 -10.86 -24.26 -27.63
C SER A 456 -12.01 -23.34 -27.27
N VAL A 457 -12.35 -22.39 -28.15
CA VAL A 457 -13.50 -21.48 -27.98
C VAL A 457 -14.81 -22.24 -27.93
N GLY A 458 -15.01 -23.17 -28.86
CA GLY A 458 -16.16 -24.04 -28.84
C GLY A 458 -16.20 -25.00 -27.64
N GLN A 459 -15.04 -25.43 -27.12
CA GLN A 459 -14.97 -26.24 -25.90
C GLN A 459 -15.45 -25.46 -24.69
N ALA A 460 -15.01 -24.22 -24.51
CA ALA A 460 -15.45 -23.35 -23.43
C ALA A 460 -16.95 -23.00 -23.57
N TYR A 461 -17.41 -22.73 -24.79
CA TYR A 461 -18.83 -22.54 -25.09
C TYR A 461 -19.68 -23.76 -24.69
N ARG A 462 -19.26 -24.97 -25.05
CA ARG A 462 -19.94 -26.21 -24.65
C ARG A 462 -19.94 -26.39 -23.14
N ALA A 463 -18.84 -26.08 -22.44
CA ALA A 463 -18.80 -26.15 -20.99
C ALA A 463 -19.89 -25.28 -20.34
N LEU A 464 -20.05 -24.03 -20.82
CA LEU A 464 -21.13 -23.16 -20.38
C LEU A 464 -22.51 -23.72 -20.77
N LEU A 465 -22.68 -24.16 -22.01
CA LEU A 465 -23.94 -24.72 -22.50
C LEU A 465 -24.39 -25.96 -21.70
N HIS A 466 -23.47 -26.77 -21.19
CA HIS A 466 -23.77 -27.97 -20.40
C HIS A 466 -23.74 -27.76 -18.89
N SER A 467 -23.47 -26.54 -18.42
CA SER A 467 -23.35 -26.22 -16.99
C SER A 467 -24.68 -26.16 -16.22
N GLY A 468 -25.81 -26.09 -16.93
CA GLY A 468 -27.13 -25.88 -16.31
C GLY A 468 -27.43 -24.43 -15.91
N PHE A 469 -26.49 -23.50 -16.12
CA PHE A 469 -26.62 -22.08 -15.80
C PHE A 469 -27.82 -21.40 -16.48
N GLN A 470 -28.33 -21.95 -17.60
CA GLN A 470 -29.54 -21.46 -18.26
C GLN A 470 -30.80 -21.54 -17.39
N SER A 471 -30.75 -22.29 -16.29
CA SER A 471 -31.86 -22.38 -15.32
C SER A 471 -31.91 -21.17 -14.37
N GLN A 472 -30.85 -20.35 -14.33
CA GLN A 472 -30.83 -19.14 -13.50
C GLN A 472 -31.83 -18.10 -14.01
N PRO A 473 -32.57 -17.41 -13.12
CA PRO A 473 -33.52 -16.38 -13.52
C PRO A 473 -32.84 -15.31 -14.36
N LEU A 474 -33.41 -14.94 -15.50
CA LEU A 474 -32.88 -13.84 -16.32
C LEU A 474 -33.18 -12.50 -15.64
N THR A 475 -32.26 -11.54 -15.79
CA THR A 475 -32.56 -10.14 -15.50
C THR A 475 -33.41 -9.53 -16.62
N ASP A 476 -34.01 -8.37 -16.40
CA ASP A 476 -34.78 -7.65 -17.42
C ASP A 476 -33.93 -7.35 -18.67
N GLU A 477 -32.65 -7.01 -18.47
CA GLU A 477 -31.70 -6.77 -19.56
C GLU A 477 -31.43 -8.04 -20.38
N GLU A 478 -31.22 -9.17 -19.72
CA GLU A 478 -30.97 -10.44 -20.40
C GLU A 478 -32.21 -10.96 -21.12
N ALA A 479 -33.41 -10.71 -20.58
CA ALA A 479 -34.67 -11.01 -21.25
C ALA A 479 -34.83 -10.16 -22.53
N ASN A 480 -34.50 -8.86 -22.47
CA ASN A 480 -34.49 -7.98 -23.64
C ASN A 480 -33.47 -8.42 -24.70
N TYR A 481 -32.27 -8.83 -24.26
CA TYR A 481 -31.24 -9.30 -25.16
C TYR A 481 -31.58 -10.65 -25.81
N LEU A 482 -32.18 -11.58 -25.05
CA LEU A 482 -32.71 -12.83 -25.58
C LEU A 482 -33.81 -12.56 -26.63
N GLN A 483 -34.69 -11.59 -26.39
CA GLN A 483 -35.71 -11.19 -27.36
C GLN A 483 -35.07 -10.66 -28.66
N PHE A 484 -34.01 -9.85 -28.55
CA PHE A 484 -33.24 -9.38 -29.70
C PHE A 484 -32.64 -10.54 -30.52
N LEU A 485 -31.98 -11.49 -29.86
CA LEU A 485 -31.40 -12.65 -30.55
C LEU A 485 -32.47 -13.53 -31.20
N THR A 486 -33.61 -13.74 -30.53
CA THR A 486 -34.73 -14.52 -31.07
C THR A 486 -35.35 -13.87 -32.30
N ASN A 487 -35.43 -12.54 -32.32
CA ASN A 487 -35.87 -11.78 -33.50
C ASN A 487 -34.90 -11.98 -34.68
N GLN A 488 -33.57 -11.96 -34.43
CA GLN A 488 -32.56 -12.20 -35.46
C GLN A 488 -32.65 -13.61 -36.06
N VAL A 489 -32.85 -14.64 -35.22
CA VAL A 489 -33.07 -16.03 -35.68
C VAL A 489 -34.33 -16.12 -36.54
N SER A 490 -35.40 -15.43 -36.14
CA SER A 490 -36.69 -15.43 -36.86
C SER A 490 -36.60 -14.72 -38.21
N GLN A 491 -35.82 -13.63 -38.31
CA GLN A 491 -35.65 -12.85 -39.53
C GLN A 491 -34.75 -13.55 -40.57
N HIS A 492 -33.71 -14.26 -40.12
CA HIS A 492 -32.69 -14.81 -41.03
C HIS A 492 -32.73 -16.33 -41.19
N THR A 493 -33.46 -17.08 -40.36
CA THR A 493 -33.44 -18.55 -40.27
C THR A 493 -32.07 -19.15 -39.91
N VAL A 494 -32.04 -20.29 -39.23
CA VAL A 494 -30.79 -20.95 -38.79
C VAL A 494 -29.91 -21.49 -39.94
N GLN A 495 -30.42 -21.49 -41.18
CA GLN A 495 -29.67 -21.87 -42.37
C GLN A 495 -28.86 -20.71 -42.96
N HIS A 496 -29.17 -19.47 -42.57
CA HIS A 496 -28.40 -18.28 -42.93
C HIS A 496 -27.32 -18.02 -41.87
N PRO A 497 -26.11 -17.57 -42.23
CA PRO A 497 -25.04 -17.31 -41.26
C PRO A 497 -25.44 -16.42 -40.08
N VAL A 498 -26.10 -15.29 -40.36
CA VAL A 498 -26.58 -14.36 -39.32
C VAL A 498 -27.59 -15.02 -38.38
N GLY A 499 -28.47 -15.87 -38.92
CA GLY A 499 -29.44 -16.60 -38.11
C GLY A 499 -28.78 -17.72 -37.29
N LEU A 500 -27.76 -18.41 -37.83
CA LEU A 500 -26.99 -19.43 -37.12
C LEU A 500 -26.12 -18.85 -35.99
N GLN A 501 -25.48 -17.70 -36.24
CA GLN A 501 -24.71 -16.94 -35.26
C GLN A 501 -25.60 -16.48 -34.09
N ALA A 502 -26.77 -15.90 -34.40
CA ALA A 502 -27.75 -15.53 -33.39
C ALA A 502 -28.27 -16.76 -32.63
N PHE A 503 -28.48 -17.90 -33.33
CA PHE A 503 -28.95 -19.16 -32.74
C PHE A 503 -27.97 -19.71 -31.69
N LEU A 504 -26.66 -19.66 -31.95
CA LEU A 504 -25.62 -20.01 -30.96
C LEU A 504 -25.70 -19.12 -29.70
N GLY A 505 -26.04 -17.85 -29.87
CA GLY A 505 -26.33 -16.94 -28.75
C GLY A 505 -27.56 -17.36 -27.96
N VAL A 506 -28.69 -17.63 -28.62
CA VAL A 506 -29.97 -18.02 -27.97
C VAL A 506 -29.81 -19.29 -27.11
N MET A 507 -29.01 -20.26 -27.57
CA MET A 507 -28.78 -21.52 -26.84
C MET A 507 -28.17 -21.33 -25.43
N LEU A 508 -27.49 -20.21 -25.16
CA LEU A 508 -26.92 -19.93 -23.84
C LEU A 508 -27.93 -19.34 -22.83
N TYR A 509 -29.11 -18.93 -23.29
CA TYR A 509 -30.11 -18.23 -22.48
C TYR A 509 -31.38 -19.05 -22.26
N LEU A 510 -31.70 -20.00 -23.14
CA LEU A 510 -32.89 -20.84 -22.98
C LEU A 510 -32.60 -22.07 -22.11
N PRO A 511 -33.45 -22.37 -21.11
CA PRO A 511 -33.34 -23.60 -20.33
C PRO A 511 -33.44 -24.86 -21.18
N ALA A 512 -32.87 -25.97 -20.68
CA ALA A 512 -32.95 -27.28 -21.32
C ALA A 512 -34.40 -27.64 -21.71
N GLY A 513 -34.59 -28.14 -22.93
CA GLY A 513 -35.89 -28.49 -23.50
C GLY A 513 -36.83 -27.32 -23.87
N LYS A 514 -36.42 -26.05 -23.70
CA LYS A 514 -37.25 -24.87 -24.06
C LYS A 514 -37.04 -24.35 -25.48
N MET A 515 -36.05 -24.87 -26.20
CA MET A 515 -35.80 -24.56 -27.60
C MET A 515 -36.22 -25.74 -28.48
N LYS A 516 -36.94 -25.48 -29.57
CA LYS A 516 -37.33 -26.52 -30.54
C LYS A 516 -37.08 -26.04 -31.96
N VAL A 517 -36.32 -26.82 -32.73
CA VAL A 517 -36.07 -26.61 -34.15
C VAL A 517 -36.74 -27.72 -34.95
N ASP A 518 -37.82 -27.38 -35.66
CA ASP A 518 -38.54 -28.35 -36.48
C ASP A 518 -37.67 -28.88 -37.61
N GLN A 519 -37.55 -30.21 -37.69
CA GLN A 519 -36.63 -30.91 -38.59
C GLN A 519 -35.17 -30.48 -38.38
N ALA A 520 -34.71 -30.37 -37.12
CA ALA A 520 -33.34 -30.02 -36.76
C ALA A 520 -32.24 -30.72 -37.61
N PRO A 521 -32.33 -32.03 -37.94
CA PRO A 521 -31.31 -32.70 -38.77
C PRO A 521 -31.18 -32.15 -40.20
N ALA A 522 -32.24 -31.50 -40.72
CA ALA A 522 -32.25 -30.88 -42.04
C ALA A 522 -31.90 -29.38 -42.02
N LYS A 523 -31.87 -28.76 -40.84
CA LYS A 523 -31.70 -27.29 -40.69
C LYS A 523 -30.46 -26.86 -39.92
N LEU A 524 -29.95 -27.70 -39.02
CA LEU A 524 -28.75 -27.38 -38.24
C LEU A 524 -27.51 -28.08 -38.84
N PRO A 525 -26.32 -27.44 -38.75
CA PRO A 525 -25.08 -28.08 -39.13
C PRO A 525 -24.78 -29.32 -38.29
N ALA A 526 -24.18 -30.35 -38.91
CA ALA A 526 -23.86 -31.61 -38.24
C ALA A 526 -22.96 -31.44 -37.01
N TRP A 527 -22.06 -30.45 -37.02
CA TRP A 527 -21.14 -30.16 -35.90
C TRP A 527 -21.81 -29.52 -34.67
N LEU A 528 -23.05 -29.02 -34.81
CA LEU A 528 -23.84 -28.43 -33.72
C LEU A 528 -24.95 -29.37 -33.24
N LEU A 529 -25.39 -30.28 -34.11
CA LEU A 529 -26.60 -31.09 -33.92
C LEU A 529 -26.54 -31.98 -32.68
N SER A 530 -25.36 -32.50 -32.31
CA SER A 530 -25.18 -33.33 -31.12
C SER A 530 -25.42 -32.55 -29.84
N ASP A 531 -24.79 -31.37 -29.70
CA ASP A 531 -24.91 -30.52 -28.51
C ASP A 531 -26.33 -29.98 -28.37
N TYR A 532 -26.94 -29.52 -29.48
CA TYR A 532 -28.34 -29.10 -29.50
C TYR A 532 -29.28 -30.22 -29.00
N ARG A 533 -29.13 -31.45 -29.50
CA ARG A 533 -29.98 -32.58 -29.07
C ARG A 533 -29.80 -32.93 -27.61
N SER A 534 -28.56 -32.97 -27.14
CA SER A 534 -28.27 -33.31 -25.75
C SER A 534 -28.88 -32.33 -24.73
N VAL A 535 -28.99 -31.05 -25.08
CA VAL A 535 -29.51 -30.01 -24.18
C VAL A 535 -31.01 -29.77 -24.39
N PHE A 536 -31.49 -29.85 -25.63
CA PHE A 536 -32.85 -29.41 -25.99
C PHE A 536 -33.80 -30.50 -26.48
N GLU A 537 -33.30 -31.70 -26.82
CA GLU A 537 -34.13 -32.86 -27.22
C GLU A 537 -33.81 -34.14 -26.41
N PRO A 538 -33.77 -34.12 -25.05
CA PRO A 538 -33.55 -35.34 -24.28
C PRO A 538 -34.73 -36.31 -24.48
N HIS A 539 -34.44 -37.54 -24.90
CA HIS A 539 -35.43 -38.56 -25.26
C HIS A 539 -36.51 -38.79 -24.18
N GLY A 540 -37.78 -38.79 -24.58
CA GLY A 540 -38.91 -39.20 -23.73
C GLY A 540 -39.24 -40.69 -23.85
N SER A 541 -39.54 -41.32 -22.69
CA SER A 541 -40.27 -42.58 -22.42
C SER A 541 -39.51 -43.92 -22.31
N SER A 542 -39.12 -44.27 -21.07
CA SER A 542 -39.51 -45.55 -20.44
C SER A 542 -39.62 -45.35 -18.93
N GLY A 543 -40.79 -45.60 -18.35
CA GLY A 543 -41.07 -45.34 -16.94
C GLY A 543 -40.51 -46.39 -15.99
N ALA A 544 -39.95 -45.94 -14.87
CA ALA A 544 -40.15 -46.47 -13.52
C ALA A 544 -39.51 -45.48 -12.54
N ALA A 545 -40.29 -45.03 -11.56
CA ALA A 545 -39.85 -44.10 -10.53
C ALA A 545 -38.73 -44.69 -9.68
N HIS A 546 -37.56 -44.04 -9.60
CA HIS A 546 -36.60 -44.25 -8.52
C HIS A 546 -35.95 -42.93 -8.09
N ALA A 547 -36.08 -42.66 -6.79
CA ALA A 547 -35.56 -41.49 -6.08
C ALA A 547 -34.02 -41.44 -6.11
N PRO A 548 -33.39 -40.27 -5.96
CA PRO A 548 -31.94 -40.18 -5.85
C PRO A 548 -31.46 -40.75 -4.52
N GLN A 549 -30.62 -41.79 -4.58
CA GLN A 549 -29.83 -42.28 -3.44
C GLN A 549 -28.38 -41.75 -3.50
N PRO A 550 -27.76 -41.51 -2.33
CA PRO A 550 -26.44 -40.90 -2.22
C PRO A 550 -25.31 -41.91 -2.48
N ILE A 551 -24.22 -41.45 -3.10
CA ILE A 551 -23.00 -42.26 -3.28
C ILE A 551 -22.04 -41.98 -2.12
N ALA A 552 -21.64 -43.06 -1.47
CA ALA A 552 -20.82 -43.16 -0.26
C ALA A 552 -19.30 -43.04 -0.54
N PRO A 553 -18.46 -42.82 0.50
CA PRO A 553 -17.03 -42.51 0.34
C PRO A 553 -16.17 -43.78 0.16
N PRO A 554 -14.97 -43.71 -0.45
CA PRO A 554 -14.08 -44.86 -0.52
C PRO A 554 -13.23 -45.00 0.76
N GLN A 555 -13.23 -46.21 1.32
CA GLN A 555 -12.32 -46.67 2.38
C GLN A 555 -10.97 -47.18 1.82
N SER A 556 -9.98 -47.16 2.71
CA SER A 556 -8.56 -47.54 2.62
C SER A 556 -8.25 -49.03 2.32
N VAL A 557 -7.10 -49.32 1.68
CA VAL A 557 -5.92 -50.05 2.22
C VAL A 557 -5.01 -50.64 1.11
N ALA A 558 -3.69 -50.51 1.34
CA ALA A 558 -2.53 -51.36 0.92
C ALA A 558 -1.77 -51.12 -0.41
N THR A 559 -0.63 -50.43 -0.25
CA THR A 559 0.75 -50.76 -0.68
C THR A 559 0.98 -51.61 -1.94
N LEU A 560 1.64 -51.00 -2.95
CA LEU A 560 2.71 -51.59 -3.76
C LEU A 560 3.66 -50.47 -4.25
N ALA A 561 4.97 -50.70 -4.14
CA ALA A 561 6.07 -49.80 -4.51
C ALA A 561 6.25 -49.70 -6.05
N PRO A 562 7.11 -48.79 -6.56
CA PRO A 562 6.81 -47.97 -7.73
C PRO A 562 7.33 -48.54 -9.05
N THR A 563 6.58 -48.32 -10.13
CA THR A 563 7.11 -48.19 -11.49
C THR A 563 6.49 -46.93 -12.11
N ALA A 564 7.33 -45.97 -12.48
CA ALA A 564 6.90 -44.70 -13.09
C ALA A 564 6.50 -44.90 -14.56
N PRO A 565 5.40 -44.26 -15.00
CA PRO A 565 5.40 -43.52 -16.28
C PRO A 565 4.54 -42.21 -16.19
N PRO A 566 4.39 -41.41 -17.26
CA PRO A 566 4.95 -40.07 -17.41
C PRO A 566 4.01 -38.91 -17.02
N THR A 567 4.65 -37.77 -16.78
CA THR A 567 4.18 -36.46 -16.31
C THR A 567 3.24 -35.71 -17.26
N SER A 568 2.04 -35.35 -16.78
CA SER A 568 1.37 -34.10 -17.17
C SER A 568 1.75 -33.01 -16.16
N ALA A 569 2.54 -32.04 -16.58
CA ALA A 569 3.12 -31.02 -15.72
C ALA A 569 2.03 -30.09 -15.16
N THR A 570 1.64 -30.29 -13.89
CA THR A 570 1.13 -29.22 -13.06
C THR A 570 2.22 -28.16 -12.92
N VAL A 571 1.92 -26.91 -13.27
CA VAL A 571 2.85 -25.79 -13.06
C VAL A 571 3.21 -25.74 -11.58
N PRO A 572 4.50 -25.79 -11.19
CA PRO A 572 4.90 -25.68 -9.81
C PRO A 572 4.37 -24.38 -9.19
N LEU A 573 3.93 -24.41 -7.92
CA LEU A 573 3.26 -23.27 -7.27
C LEU A 573 4.13 -21.99 -7.27
N HIS A 574 5.46 -22.12 -7.20
CA HIS A 574 6.40 -21.00 -7.28
C HIS A 574 6.52 -20.38 -8.68
N GLN A 575 5.92 -20.99 -9.70
CA GLN A 575 5.81 -20.50 -11.08
C GLN A 575 4.35 -20.13 -11.44
N ASP A 576 3.40 -20.39 -10.54
CA ASP A 576 1.99 -20.03 -10.73
C ASP A 576 1.78 -18.55 -10.38
N MET A 577 1.64 -17.72 -11.41
CA MET A 577 1.43 -16.28 -11.27
C MET A 577 0.17 -15.93 -10.47
N THR A 578 -0.82 -16.82 -10.40
CA THR A 578 -2.03 -16.62 -9.59
C THR A 578 -1.67 -16.64 -8.11
N PHE A 579 -0.93 -17.67 -7.68
CA PHE A 579 -0.43 -17.79 -6.31
C PHE A 579 0.54 -16.65 -5.96
N LEU A 580 1.45 -16.32 -6.88
CA LEU A 580 2.40 -15.23 -6.68
C LEU A 580 1.68 -13.88 -6.50
N ASN A 581 0.67 -13.57 -7.31
CA ASN A 581 -0.09 -12.31 -7.22
C ASN A 581 -0.91 -12.25 -5.94
N ARG A 582 -1.48 -13.37 -5.52
CA ARG A 582 -2.16 -13.51 -4.23
C ARG A 582 -1.20 -13.23 -3.07
N LEU A 583 0.01 -13.79 -3.09
CA LEU A 583 1.05 -13.55 -2.07
C LEU A 583 1.40 -12.06 -1.94
N LEU A 584 1.71 -11.39 -3.06
CA LEU A 584 2.08 -9.97 -3.06
C LEU A 584 0.91 -9.08 -2.64
N GLY A 585 -0.30 -9.36 -3.15
CA GLY A 585 -1.50 -8.60 -2.83
C GLY A 585 -1.83 -8.66 -1.33
N CYS A 586 -1.81 -9.86 -0.74
CA CYS A 586 -2.06 -10.02 0.68
C CYS A 586 -0.97 -9.37 1.55
N ALA A 587 0.31 -9.47 1.15
CA ALA A 587 1.41 -8.82 1.87
C ALA A 587 1.27 -7.29 1.87
N ASN A 588 0.95 -6.69 0.72
CA ASN A 588 0.77 -5.24 0.60
C ASN A 588 -0.47 -4.75 1.36
N LEU A 589 -1.58 -5.48 1.29
CA LEU A 589 -2.79 -5.10 2.01
C LEU A 589 -2.59 -5.21 3.53
N TYR A 590 -1.87 -6.22 4.01
CA TYR A 590 -1.51 -6.33 5.42
C TYR A 590 -0.56 -5.21 5.87
N TYR A 591 0.37 -4.78 5.02
CA TYR A 591 1.22 -3.63 5.30
C TYR A 591 0.43 -2.32 5.43
N ILE A 592 -0.64 -2.16 4.63
CA ILE A 592 -1.52 -0.99 4.65
C ILE A 592 -2.44 -1.00 5.87
N ASP A 593 -3.03 -2.15 6.18
CA ASP A 593 -3.95 -2.33 7.30
C ASP A 593 -3.68 -3.66 8.03
N PRO A 594 -2.81 -3.63 9.06
CA PRO A 594 -2.49 -4.81 9.86
C PRO A 594 -3.64 -5.30 10.75
N GLU A 595 -4.72 -4.51 10.91
CA GLU A 595 -5.87 -4.87 11.75
C GLU A 595 -6.90 -5.73 10.99
N GLU A 596 -6.81 -5.80 9.65
CA GLU A 596 -7.73 -6.58 8.82
C GLU A 596 -7.49 -8.10 8.96
N THR A 597 -8.27 -8.71 9.84
CA THR A 597 -8.15 -10.13 10.21
C THR A 597 -8.31 -11.11 9.04
N SER A 598 -9.12 -10.78 8.03
CA SER A 598 -9.33 -11.65 6.86
C SER A 598 -8.06 -11.84 6.03
N ILE A 599 -7.27 -10.77 5.88
CA ILE A 599 -6.01 -10.78 5.14
C ILE A 599 -4.91 -11.43 5.95
N ALA A 600 -4.90 -11.21 7.26
CA ALA A 600 -3.97 -11.88 8.15
C ALA A 600 -4.16 -13.40 8.18
N GLU A 601 -5.40 -13.89 8.06
CA GLU A 601 -5.70 -15.32 7.95
C GLU A 601 -5.32 -15.90 6.59
N GLU A 602 -5.50 -15.13 5.52
CA GLU A 602 -5.07 -15.50 4.17
C GLU A 602 -3.52 -15.60 4.07
N LEU A 603 -2.80 -14.64 4.67
CA LEU A 603 -1.34 -14.68 4.77
C LEU A 603 -0.84 -15.89 5.58
N ARG A 604 -1.65 -16.40 6.51
CA ARG A 604 -1.33 -17.61 7.29
C ARG A 604 -1.24 -18.85 6.39
N LEU A 605 -2.18 -18.99 5.46
CA LEU A 605 -2.17 -20.07 4.46
C LEU A 605 -1.01 -19.90 3.47
N ILE A 606 -0.78 -18.66 3.03
CA ILE A 606 0.28 -18.34 2.08
C ILE A 606 1.66 -18.62 2.67
N ARG A 607 1.95 -18.22 3.92
CA ARG A 607 3.25 -18.48 4.57
C ARG A 607 3.55 -19.98 4.69
N GLN A 608 2.53 -20.81 4.92
CA GLN A 608 2.68 -22.27 4.95
C GLN A 608 3.08 -22.82 3.56
N GLN A 609 2.42 -22.35 2.50
CA GLN A 609 2.72 -22.76 1.13
C GLN A 609 4.12 -22.31 0.69
N VAL A 610 4.52 -21.10 1.05
CA VAL A 610 5.88 -20.56 0.81
C VAL A 610 6.93 -21.35 1.59
N GLY A 611 6.65 -21.68 2.85
CA GLY A 611 7.54 -22.49 3.69
C GLY A 611 7.77 -23.88 3.10
N GLN A 612 6.73 -24.51 2.56
CA GLN A 612 6.83 -25.79 1.86
C GLN A 612 7.66 -25.70 0.57
N ILE A 613 7.48 -24.62 -0.21
CA ILE A 613 8.31 -24.38 -1.41
C ILE A 613 9.78 -24.27 -1.00
N TRP A 614 10.10 -23.50 0.03
CA TRP A 614 11.48 -23.42 0.53
C TRP A 614 11.98 -24.78 1.00
N ALA A 615 11.22 -25.53 1.80
CA ALA A 615 11.62 -26.84 2.32
C ALA A 615 11.89 -27.88 1.21
N GLN A 616 11.18 -27.82 0.08
CA GLN A 616 11.29 -28.78 -1.01
C GLN A 616 12.31 -28.38 -2.09
N THR A 617 12.86 -27.18 -2.04
CA THR A 617 13.80 -26.68 -3.06
C THR A 617 15.22 -27.21 -2.81
N PRO A 618 15.88 -27.84 -3.81
CA PRO A 618 17.28 -28.26 -3.67
C PRO A 618 18.22 -27.07 -3.41
N LEU A 619 19.28 -27.26 -2.60
CA LEU A 619 20.21 -26.19 -2.21
C LEU A 619 20.77 -25.39 -3.40
N GLU A 620 21.14 -26.08 -4.48
CA GLU A 620 21.67 -25.49 -5.71
C GLU A 620 20.67 -24.61 -6.48
N GLN A 621 19.37 -24.75 -6.21
CA GLN A 621 18.30 -23.98 -6.86
C GLN A 621 17.79 -22.83 -6.00
N LEU A 622 18.19 -22.77 -4.71
CA LEU A 622 17.72 -21.73 -3.78
C LEU A 622 18.06 -20.32 -4.26
N GLU A 623 19.28 -20.08 -4.74
CA GLU A 623 19.69 -18.75 -5.24
C GLU A 623 18.87 -18.34 -6.46
N SER A 624 18.66 -19.25 -7.40
CA SER A 624 17.87 -18.99 -8.61
C SER A 624 16.41 -18.70 -8.25
N LEU A 625 15.85 -19.45 -7.29
CA LEU A 625 14.47 -19.26 -6.84
C LEU A 625 14.31 -17.97 -6.04
N TYR A 626 15.27 -17.64 -5.19
CA TYR A 626 15.32 -16.39 -4.41
C TYR A 626 15.48 -15.14 -5.28
N LYS A 627 16.22 -15.22 -6.39
CA LYS A 627 16.33 -14.11 -7.35
C LYS A 627 15.18 -14.03 -8.36
N SER A 628 14.29 -15.03 -8.37
CA SER A 628 13.13 -15.07 -9.26
C SER A 628 11.96 -14.21 -8.75
N GLU A 629 10.88 -14.16 -9.53
CA GLU A 629 9.63 -13.50 -9.15
C GLU A 629 9.05 -14.05 -7.83
N PHE A 630 9.23 -15.34 -7.54
CA PHE A 630 8.81 -15.91 -6.25
C PHE A 630 9.58 -15.29 -5.08
N GLY A 631 10.92 -15.20 -5.19
CA GLY A 631 11.76 -14.65 -4.13
C GLY A 631 11.56 -13.14 -3.90
N ARG A 632 11.30 -12.36 -4.97
CA ARG A 632 10.93 -10.93 -4.85
C ARG A 632 9.65 -10.73 -4.03
N ARG A 633 8.66 -11.58 -4.22
CA ARG A 633 7.36 -11.47 -3.52
C ARG A 633 7.45 -12.04 -2.11
N TYR A 634 8.26 -13.07 -1.91
CA TYR A 634 8.68 -13.50 -0.57
C TYR A 634 9.32 -12.36 0.23
N LEU A 635 10.19 -11.55 -0.37
CA LEU A 635 10.75 -10.36 0.27
C LEU A 635 9.66 -9.32 0.63
N ALA A 636 8.69 -9.09 -0.25
CA ALA A 636 7.55 -8.22 0.06
C ALA A 636 6.71 -8.73 1.25
N LEU A 637 6.58 -10.06 1.42
CA LEU A 637 5.96 -10.65 2.61
C LEU A 637 6.80 -10.42 3.87
N LEU A 638 8.14 -10.41 3.77
CA LEU A 638 8.99 -10.08 4.91
C LEU A 638 8.97 -8.58 5.23
N ASP A 639 8.82 -7.73 4.23
CA ASP A 639 8.79 -6.27 4.40
C ASP A 639 7.42 -5.76 4.86
N SER A 640 6.36 -6.57 4.77
CA SER A 640 5.03 -6.21 5.24
C SER A 640 4.90 -6.11 6.76
N GLY A 641 5.86 -6.68 7.50
CA GLY A 641 5.81 -6.75 8.95
C GLY A 641 4.88 -7.84 9.49
N TYR A 642 4.35 -8.73 8.64
CA TYR A 642 3.46 -9.84 9.03
C TYR A 642 4.08 -10.81 10.03
N GLN A 643 5.41 -10.82 10.16
CA GLN A 643 6.11 -11.61 11.18
C GLN A 643 5.76 -11.19 12.62
N ASN A 644 5.20 -9.99 12.81
CA ASN A 644 4.68 -9.52 14.09
C ASN A 644 3.29 -10.07 14.42
N TYR A 645 2.63 -10.75 13.46
CA TYR A 645 1.28 -11.26 13.65
C TYR A 645 1.27 -12.52 14.55
N PRO A 646 0.36 -12.61 15.53
CA PRO A 646 0.36 -13.71 16.52
C PRO A 646 0.30 -15.11 15.89
N LEU A 647 1.23 -15.96 16.34
CA LEU A 647 1.27 -17.37 15.96
C LEU A 647 0.16 -18.17 16.65
N ARG A 648 -0.33 -19.21 15.97
CA ARG A 648 -1.17 -20.23 16.58
C ARG A 648 -0.31 -21.34 17.18
N PRO A 649 -0.83 -22.15 18.11
CA PRO A 649 -0.11 -23.30 18.67
C PRO A 649 0.47 -24.25 17.60
N GLU A 650 -0.23 -24.42 16.48
CA GLU A 650 0.22 -25.25 15.36
C GLU A 650 1.47 -24.67 14.66
N GLU A 651 1.63 -23.35 14.66
CA GLU A 651 2.74 -22.64 14.01
C GLU A 651 3.92 -22.44 14.94
N GLU A 652 3.68 -22.34 16.24
CA GLU A 652 4.72 -22.44 17.27
C GLU A 652 5.46 -23.80 17.15
N SER A 653 4.72 -24.88 16.88
CA SER A 653 5.32 -26.19 16.60
C SER A 653 6.19 -26.18 15.34
N VAL A 654 5.78 -25.48 14.28
CA VAL A 654 6.58 -25.33 13.04
C VAL A 654 7.85 -24.52 13.30
N VAL A 655 7.77 -23.44 14.08
CA VAL A 655 8.93 -22.63 14.47
C VAL A 655 9.95 -23.46 15.27
N GLN A 656 9.47 -24.31 16.20
CA GLN A 656 10.34 -25.21 16.96
C GLN A 656 11.05 -26.23 16.06
N GLU A 657 10.33 -26.82 15.09
CA GLU A 657 10.90 -27.76 14.12
C GLU A 657 11.98 -27.10 13.26
N LEU A 658 11.69 -25.94 12.67
CA LEU A 658 12.62 -25.18 11.84
C LEU A 658 13.86 -24.72 12.64
N THR A 659 13.68 -24.31 13.90
CA THR A 659 14.78 -23.96 14.80
C THR A 659 15.68 -25.17 15.09
N GLY A 660 15.08 -26.36 15.26
CA GLY A 660 15.81 -27.61 15.41
C GLY A 660 16.65 -27.96 14.17
N LEU A 661 16.15 -27.68 12.97
CA LEU A 661 16.86 -27.90 11.71
C LEU A 661 18.04 -26.92 11.54
N ILE A 662 17.85 -25.64 11.87
CA ILE A 662 18.90 -24.62 11.81
C ILE A 662 20.04 -24.93 12.80
N SER A 663 19.68 -25.43 13.98
CA SER A 663 20.63 -25.80 15.03
C SER A 663 21.57 -26.95 14.64
N GLN A 664 21.18 -27.78 13.66
CA GLN A 664 22.02 -28.87 13.13
C GLN A 664 23.07 -28.37 12.11
N GLY A 665 22.99 -27.10 11.69
CA GLY A 665 23.92 -26.43 10.78
C GLY A 665 23.21 -25.74 9.62
N ILE A 666 23.36 -24.41 9.52
CA ILE A 666 22.74 -23.57 8.47
C ILE A 666 23.33 -23.82 7.06
N ASP A 667 24.57 -24.31 7.03
CA ASP A 667 25.36 -24.68 5.86
C ASP A 667 25.04 -26.10 5.34
N ARG A 668 24.20 -26.85 6.05
CA ARG A 668 23.79 -28.23 5.70
C ARG A 668 22.35 -28.23 5.23
N TYR A 669 21.95 -29.16 4.36
CA TYR A 669 20.54 -29.33 4.01
C TYR A 669 19.76 -29.98 5.17
N PRO A 670 18.56 -29.48 5.55
CA PRO A 670 17.82 -28.33 5.00
C PRO A 670 17.95 -27.04 5.84
N GLY A 671 19.10 -26.75 6.44
CA GLY A 671 19.34 -25.60 7.31
C GLY A 671 19.11 -24.23 6.65
N LEU A 672 19.59 -24.02 5.43
CA LEU A 672 19.34 -22.77 4.68
C LEU A 672 17.88 -22.64 4.23
N ASN A 673 17.25 -23.77 3.87
CA ASN A 673 15.82 -23.84 3.57
C ASN A 673 14.98 -23.49 4.80
N ALA A 674 15.38 -24.03 5.96
CA ALA A 674 14.73 -23.78 7.24
C ALA A 674 14.88 -22.31 7.65
N LEU A 675 16.04 -21.70 7.41
CA LEU A 675 16.26 -20.26 7.61
C LEU A 675 15.28 -19.42 6.76
N LEU A 676 15.17 -19.70 5.46
CA LEU A 676 14.24 -18.96 4.59
C LEU A 676 12.78 -19.14 5.01
N ALA A 677 12.41 -20.33 5.48
CA ALA A 677 11.06 -20.60 5.97
C ALA A 677 10.76 -19.87 7.29
N ILE A 678 11.67 -19.93 8.26
CA ILE A 678 11.45 -19.39 9.61
C ILE A 678 11.47 -17.86 9.66
N MET A 679 12.15 -17.19 8.72
CA MET A 679 12.17 -15.72 8.59
C MET A 679 10.77 -15.11 8.45
N MET A 680 9.77 -15.88 8.01
CA MET A 680 8.37 -15.42 7.91
C MET A 680 7.57 -15.51 9.22
N TYR A 681 8.11 -16.20 10.23
CA TYR A 681 7.43 -16.49 11.50
C TYR A 681 8.01 -15.71 12.68
N LEU A 682 9.20 -15.14 12.54
CA LEU A 682 9.89 -14.44 13.63
C LEU A 682 10.01 -12.95 13.33
N PRO A 683 9.61 -12.08 14.27
CA PRO A 683 9.78 -10.63 14.12
C PRO A 683 11.24 -10.22 13.87
N PRO A 684 11.46 -9.10 13.15
CA PRO A 684 12.77 -8.45 13.04
C PRO A 684 13.52 -8.39 14.38
N GLY A 685 14.80 -8.79 14.38
CA GLY A 685 15.65 -8.80 15.58
C GLY A 685 15.48 -10.00 16.52
N LYS A 686 14.48 -10.88 16.31
CA LYS A 686 14.26 -12.08 17.14
C LYS A 686 14.96 -13.35 16.64
N MET A 687 15.76 -13.21 15.57
CA MET A 687 16.59 -14.28 14.99
C MET A 687 17.95 -13.72 14.59
N GLN A 688 19.02 -14.20 15.24
CA GLN A 688 20.40 -13.84 14.90
C GLN A 688 21.23 -15.05 14.45
N VAL A 689 21.77 -14.98 13.24
CA VAL A 689 22.74 -15.93 12.72
C VAL A 689 24.13 -15.45 13.13
N ARG A 690 24.74 -16.13 14.11
CA ARG A 690 26.11 -15.83 14.54
C ARG A 690 27.07 -15.89 13.35
N ASP A 691 27.85 -14.82 13.17
CA ASP A 691 28.79 -14.67 12.06
C ASP A 691 28.11 -14.80 10.67
N ALA A 692 26.97 -14.12 10.50
CA ALA A 692 26.17 -14.14 9.28
C ALA A 692 27.00 -13.86 8.03
N ALA A 693 27.97 -12.94 8.12
CA ALA A 693 28.85 -12.56 7.01
C ALA A 693 29.67 -13.73 6.43
N ASN A 694 30.02 -14.72 7.25
CA ASN A 694 30.79 -15.90 6.81
C ASN A 694 29.92 -17.16 6.63
N ARG A 695 28.67 -17.16 7.11
CA ARG A 695 27.80 -18.35 7.12
C ARG A 695 26.60 -18.26 6.19
N LEU A 696 26.18 -17.05 5.83
CA LEU A 696 25.10 -16.84 4.87
C LEU A 696 25.67 -16.61 3.47
N PRO A 697 24.99 -17.11 2.42
CA PRO A 697 25.36 -16.77 1.06
C PRO A 697 25.26 -15.26 0.80
N ALA A 698 26.18 -14.73 -0.01
CA ALA A 698 26.23 -13.30 -0.34
C ALA A 698 24.93 -12.77 -0.98
N TRP A 699 24.12 -13.64 -1.60
CA TRP A 699 22.83 -13.26 -2.18
C TRP A 699 21.69 -13.12 -1.16
N LEU A 700 21.83 -13.69 0.05
CA LEU A 700 20.84 -13.60 1.13
C LEU A 700 21.27 -12.57 2.19
N LEU A 701 22.57 -12.42 2.39
CA LEU A 701 23.15 -11.62 3.46
C LEU A 701 22.60 -10.17 3.51
N PRO A 702 22.54 -9.38 2.42
CA PRO A 702 22.06 -8.00 2.51
C PRO A 702 20.62 -7.88 3.02
N ASP A 703 19.72 -8.75 2.55
CA ASP A 703 18.32 -8.76 2.98
C ASP A 703 18.17 -9.30 4.40
N TYR A 704 18.94 -10.34 4.75
CA TYR A 704 18.98 -10.82 6.13
C TYR A 704 19.42 -9.72 7.11
N GLN A 705 20.49 -9.00 6.81
CA GLN A 705 21.00 -7.91 7.66
C GLN A 705 20.03 -6.74 7.73
N ARG A 706 19.42 -6.37 6.60
CA ARG A 706 18.40 -5.33 6.52
C ARG A 706 17.17 -5.65 7.37
N ILE A 707 16.74 -6.91 7.40
CA ILE A 707 15.51 -7.33 8.09
C ILE A 707 15.77 -7.69 9.55
N PHE A 708 16.91 -8.31 9.88
CA PHE A 708 17.17 -8.86 11.22
C PHE A 708 18.33 -8.20 11.98
N GLU A 709 19.23 -7.43 11.33
CA GLU A 709 20.41 -6.81 11.97
C GLU A 709 20.44 -5.26 11.91
N ALA A 710 19.44 -4.60 11.33
CA ALA A 710 19.41 -3.15 11.04
C ALA A 710 19.37 -2.19 12.26
N GLY A 711 19.81 -2.65 13.44
CA GLY A 711 19.95 -1.85 14.66
C GLY A 711 21.29 -1.99 15.40
N GLN A 712 22.31 -2.69 14.84
CA GLN A 712 23.55 -3.02 15.56
C GLN A 712 24.87 -2.58 14.89
N ALA A 713 24.87 -1.58 14.01
CA ALA A 713 26.12 -1.05 13.47
C ALA A 713 26.80 -0.03 14.41
N THR A 714 27.32 -0.47 15.57
CA THR A 714 28.55 0.07 16.20
C THR A 714 28.95 -0.75 17.44
N SER A 715 29.89 -1.70 17.29
CA SER A 715 30.84 -2.08 18.36
C SER A 715 31.90 -3.08 17.84
N ALA A 716 32.79 -2.62 16.95
CA ALA A 716 34.07 -3.31 16.77
C ALA A 716 35.04 -2.85 17.88
N PRO A 717 35.66 -3.77 18.66
CA PRO A 717 36.55 -3.40 19.76
C PRO A 717 37.92 -2.95 19.23
N VAL A 718 38.25 -1.68 19.42
CA VAL A 718 39.62 -1.16 19.26
C VAL A 718 40.38 -1.37 20.56
N ALA A 719 41.51 -2.07 20.49
CA ALA A 719 42.39 -2.39 21.62
C ALA A 719 43.00 -1.12 22.26
N PRO A 720 43.28 -1.11 23.59
CA PRO A 720 43.76 0.07 24.29
C PRO A 720 45.29 0.21 24.22
N SER A 721 45.75 1.46 24.14
CA SER A 721 47.16 1.87 24.34
C SER A 721 47.18 3.32 24.85
N PRO A 722 48.21 3.73 25.62
CA PRO A 722 48.02 4.19 26.99
C PRO A 722 47.91 5.71 27.16
N GLN A 723 47.23 6.10 28.24
CA GLN A 723 47.10 7.46 28.76
C GLN A 723 48.45 8.13 29.05
N PRO A 724 48.53 9.46 28.94
CA PRO A 724 49.34 10.27 29.83
C PRO A 724 48.46 10.95 30.89
N THR A 725 48.89 10.79 32.13
CA THR A 725 48.42 11.43 33.35
C THR A 725 48.69 12.93 33.35
N VAL A 726 47.69 13.73 33.75
CA VAL A 726 47.93 15.03 34.44
C VAL A 726 46.91 15.20 35.55
N SER A 727 47.41 15.66 36.70
CA SER A 727 46.82 15.71 38.03
C SER A 727 46.30 17.11 38.38
N MET A 728 45.20 17.12 39.14
CA MET A 728 44.74 18.09 40.17
C MET A 728 44.42 19.55 39.80
N ALA A 729 43.17 19.97 40.07
CA ALA A 729 42.83 20.88 41.19
C ALA A 729 41.30 21.06 41.34
N ALA A 730 40.79 21.02 42.58
CA ALA A 730 39.50 21.58 43.01
C ALA A 730 39.81 22.84 43.87
N PRO A 731 38.99 23.91 43.87
CA PRO A 731 37.77 23.99 44.70
C PRO A 731 36.65 24.82 43.99
N ALA A 732 35.45 25.13 44.47
CA ALA A 732 34.81 25.19 45.78
C ALA A 732 33.27 25.09 45.62
N ALA A 733 32.59 24.82 46.73
CA ALA A 733 31.17 24.53 46.86
C ALA A 733 30.19 25.61 46.35
N ALA A 734 29.17 25.15 45.61
CA ALA A 734 27.90 25.83 45.42
C ALA A 734 26.77 24.92 45.96
N ALA A 735 25.78 25.54 46.59
CA ALA A 735 24.66 24.92 47.29
C ALA A 735 23.90 23.87 46.45
N PRO A 736 23.28 22.85 47.09
CA PRO A 736 22.50 21.85 46.35
C PRO A 736 21.36 22.55 45.59
N PRO A 737 21.17 22.29 44.29
CA PRO A 737 19.99 22.73 43.60
C PRO A 737 18.78 22.12 44.30
N SER A 738 17.79 22.96 44.56
CA SER A 738 16.44 22.58 44.96
C SER A 738 16.01 21.31 44.22
N VAL A 739 15.55 20.30 44.97
CA VAL A 739 14.99 19.05 44.45
C VAL A 739 13.94 19.40 43.40
N SER A 740 14.36 19.37 42.13
CA SER A 740 13.47 19.32 40.99
C SER A 740 12.62 18.08 41.18
N GLN A 741 11.30 18.23 41.15
CA GLN A 741 10.39 17.08 41.12
C GLN A 741 10.89 16.10 40.05
N PRO A 742 10.99 14.79 40.34
CA PRO A 742 11.43 13.83 39.35
C PRO A 742 10.50 13.92 38.13
N PRO A 743 11.05 13.83 36.90
CA PRO A 743 10.24 13.86 35.69
C PRO A 743 9.14 12.80 35.78
N ASN A 744 7.93 13.14 35.34
CA ASN A 744 6.79 12.23 35.36
C ASN A 744 7.11 11.03 34.46
N LEU A 745 7.43 9.88 35.07
CA LEU A 745 7.81 8.65 34.36
C LEU A 745 6.71 8.20 33.38
N ALA A 746 5.45 8.60 33.63
CA ALA A 746 4.31 8.32 32.77
C ALA A 746 4.29 9.12 31.46
N GLU A 747 5.09 10.19 31.33
CA GLU A 747 5.18 11.05 30.14
C GLU A 747 6.53 10.93 29.40
N ASP A 748 7.50 10.20 29.97
CA ASP A 748 8.80 9.95 29.35
C ASP A 748 8.73 8.82 28.33
N MET A 749 8.38 9.15 27.08
CA MET A 749 8.23 8.17 26.01
C MET A 749 9.52 7.40 25.68
N VAL A 750 10.70 7.97 25.94
CA VAL A 750 11.98 7.27 25.74
C VAL A 750 12.12 6.16 26.79
N PHE A 751 11.86 6.49 28.06
CA PHE A 751 11.80 5.49 29.12
C PHE A 751 10.74 4.43 28.85
N LEU A 752 9.53 4.83 28.46
CA LEU A 752 8.43 3.90 28.21
C LEU A 752 8.76 2.96 27.05
N ASN A 753 9.33 3.46 25.95
CA ASN A 753 9.74 2.65 24.80
C ASN A 753 10.84 1.67 25.18
N ARG A 754 11.78 2.10 26.02
CA ARG A 754 12.83 1.25 26.56
C ARG A 754 12.28 0.16 27.51
N PHE A 755 11.35 0.51 28.41
CA PHE A 755 10.71 -0.43 29.32
C PHE A 755 9.89 -1.50 28.59
N LEU A 756 9.12 -1.10 27.57
CA LEU A 756 8.41 -2.04 26.71
C LEU A 756 9.38 -2.90 25.89
N GLY A 757 10.40 -2.27 25.30
CA GLY A 757 11.44 -2.94 24.52
C GLY A 757 12.12 -4.04 25.32
N CYS A 758 12.67 -3.74 26.50
CA CYS A 758 13.33 -4.73 27.34
C CYS A 758 12.36 -5.81 27.85
N SER A 759 11.11 -5.46 28.18
CA SER A 759 10.08 -6.45 28.58
C SER A 759 9.79 -7.44 27.45
N ASN A 760 9.66 -6.91 26.22
CA ASN A 760 9.42 -7.70 25.02
C ASN A 760 10.65 -8.45 24.54
N LEU A 761 11.87 -8.02 24.92
CA LEU A 761 13.13 -8.71 24.64
C LEU A 761 13.31 -9.90 25.59
N TYR A 762 13.01 -9.71 26.88
CA TYR A 762 13.07 -10.79 27.87
C TYR A 762 12.09 -11.93 27.57
N GLU A 763 10.90 -11.64 27.04
CA GLU A 763 9.94 -12.67 26.64
C GLU A 763 10.47 -13.57 25.50
N ILE A 764 11.44 -13.08 24.73
CA ILE A 764 12.08 -13.81 23.61
C ILE A 764 13.25 -14.63 24.12
N ASP A 765 14.10 -13.97 24.90
CA ASP A 765 15.36 -14.52 25.38
C ASP A 765 15.53 -14.18 26.86
N PRO A 766 14.96 -15.01 27.74
CA PRO A 766 15.16 -14.88 29.17
C PRO A 766 16.62 -15.08 29.61
N GLU A 767 17.47 -15.65 28.75
CA GLU A 767 18.88 -15.95 29.06
C GLU A 767 19.82 -14.79 28.70
N ASP A 768 19.33 -13.73 28.03
CA ASP A 768 20.12 -12.53 27.73
C ASP A 768 20.42 -11.72 29.00
N GLY A 769 21.64 -11.89 29.51
CA GLY A 769 22.12 -11.21 30.70
C GLY A 769 22.08 -9.68 30.64
N GLU A 770 22.20 -9.07 29.45
CA GLU A 770 22.12 -7.61 29.29
C GLU A 770 20.68 -7.12 29.42
N THR A 771 19.74 -7.74 28.69
CA THR A 771 18.31 -7.46 28.83
C THR A 771 17.82 -7.73 30.25
N VAL A 772 18.25 -8.82 30.89
CA VAL A 772 17.90 -9.13 32.29
C VAL A 772 18.42 -8.04 33.23
N ALA A 773 19.68 -7.62 33.09
CA ALA A 773 20.27 -6.58 33.93
C ALA A 773 19.55 -5.24 33.76
N GLU A 774 19.22 -4.88 32.52
CA GLU A 774 18.51 -3.65 32.19
C GLU A 774 17.06 -3.67 32.67
N LEU A 775 16.34 -4.75 32.45
CA LEU A 775 14.95 -4.89 32.87
C LEU A 775 14.81 -4.90 34.40
N ARG A 776 15.82 -5.38 35.15
CA ARG A 776 15.89 -5.21 36.61
C ARG A 776 15.93 -3.73 37.02
N GLN A 777 16.77 -2.92 36.36
CA GLN A 777 16.86 -1.49 36.64
C GLN A 777 15.54 -0.77 36.31
N LEU A 778 14.93 -1.10 35.16
CA LEU A 778 13.68 -0.49 34.73
C LEU A 778 12.51 -0.89 35.65
N ARG A 779 12.43 -2.17 36.04
CA ARG A 779 11.45 -2.68 37.01
C ARG A 779 11.55 -1.95 38.34
N GLN A 780 12.75 -1.76 38.87
CA GLN A 780 12.96 -1.05 40.11
C GLN A 780 12.45 0.39 40.03
N ARG A 781 12.77 1.10 38.93
CA ARG A 781 12.31 2.48 38.71
C ARG A 781 10.79 2.59 38.63
N VAL A 782 10.10 1.65 37.96
CA VAL A 782 8.63 1.63 37.90
C VAL A 782 8.03 1.33 39.28
N ALA A 783 8.59 0.38 40.03
CA ALA A 783 8.13 0.05 41.37
C ALA A 783 8.29 1.23 42.36
N GLU A 784 9.40 1.95 42.29
CA GLU A 784 9.64 3.17 43.07
C GLU A 784 8.71 4.31 42.63
N PHE A 785 8.49 4.47 41.32
CA PHE A 785 7.58 5.47 40.79
C PHE A 785 6.16 5.28 41.32
N TRP A 786 5.64 4.04 41.38
CA TRP A 786 4.33 3.78 41.95
C TRP A 786 4.20 4.33 43.37
N LEU A 787 5.23 4.26 44.21
CA LEU A 787 5.21 4.83 45.57
C LEU A 787 5.12 6.35 45.61
N THR A 788 5.48 7.04 44.52
CA THR A 788 5.43 8.51 44.42
C THR A 788 4.10 9.05 43.91
N VAL A 789 3.26 8.21 43.26
CA VAL A 789 2.00 8.66 42.66
C VAL A 789 0.96 8.96 43.76
N PRO A 790 0.35 10.15 43.80
CA PRO A 790 -0.74 10.44 44.73
C PRO A 790 -1.93 9.49 44.52
N THR A 791 -2.53 8.97 45.60
CA THR A 791 -3.65 8.01 45.52
C THR A 791 -4.79 8.43 44.58
N PRO A 792 -5.23 9.70 44.52
CA PRO A 792 -6.28 10.12 43.57
C PRO A 792 -5.88 10.04 42.09
N GLN A 793 -4.58 9.99 41.78
CA GLN A 793 -4.04 9.97 40.41
C GLN A 793 -3.67 8.55 39.95
N LEU A 794 -3.71 7.55 40.84
CA LEU A 794 -3.31 6.19 40.52
C LEU A 794 -4.08 5.61 39.34
N GLU A 795 -5.40 5.80 39.30
CA GLU A 795 -6.25 5.29 38.20
C GLU A 795 -5.89 5.96 36.87
N ALA A 796 -5.70 7.28 36.87
CA ALA A 796 -5.33 8.02 35.66
C ALA A 796 -3.96 7.58 35.12
N VAL A 797 -2.98 7.41 36.00
CA VAL A 797 -1.64 6.93 35.64
C VAL A 797 -1.67 5.47 35.19
N PHE A 798 -2.48 4.63 35.83
CA PHE A 798 -2.67 3.24 35.43
C PHE A 798 -3.40 3.09 34.08
N ASN A 799 -4.26 4.03 33.71
CA ASN A 799 -4.92 4.06 32.40
C ASN A 799 -4.07 4.75 31.31
N SER A 800 -2.92 5.31 31.67
CA SER A 800 -1.97 5.93 30.74
C SER A 800 -1.10 4.90 30.00
N GLU A 801 -0.23 5.38 29.13
CA GLU A 801 0.72 4.56 28.37
C GLU A 801 1.68 3.76 29.28
N LEU A 802 2.06 4.30 30.44
CA LEU A 802 2.82 3.56 31.46
C LEU A 802 2.06 2.33 31.96
N GLY A 803 0.76 2.47 32.25
CA GLY A 803 -0.04 1.39 32.79
C GLY A 803 -0.33 0.29 31.76
N ARG A 804 -0.49 0.65 30.48
CA ARG A 804 -0.55 -0.33 29.38
C ARG A 804 0.72 -1.19 29.32
N ARG A 805 1.89 -0.54 29.35
CA ARG A 805 3.20 -1.22 29.30
C ARG A 805 3.53 -1.98 30.57
N TYR A 806 3.10 -1.47 31.72
CA TYR A 806 3.13 -2.19 33.00
C TYR A 806 2.33 -3.49 32.93
N GLY A 807 1.14 -3.48 32.31
CA GLY A 807 0.35 -4.69 32.06
C GLY A 807 1.04 -5.69 31.13
N MET A 808 1.79 -5.22 30.13
CA MET A 808 2.60 -6.08 29.26
C MET A 808 3.80 -6.67 30.02
N TYR A 809 4.49 -5.88 30.84
CA TYR A 809 5.56 -6.35 31.71
C TYR A 809 5.08 -7.49 32.63
N LEU A 810 3.90 -7.36 33.26
CA LEU A 810 3.36 -8.43 34.12
C LEU A 810 3.04 -9.73 33.37
N LYS A 811 2.93 -9.68 32.04
CA LYS A 811 2.71 -10.85 31.18
C LYS A 811 4.01 -11.43 30.61
N SER A 812 5.10 -10.67 30.60
CA SER A 812 6.42 -11.09 30.10
C SER A 812 7.05 -12.29 30.83
N GLY A 813 6.58 -12.61 32.04
CA GLY A 813 7.14 -13.68 32.85
C GLY A 813 8.43 -13.32 33.60
N PHE A 814 8.93 -12.08 33.50
CA PHE A 814 10.14 -11.61 34.20
C PHE A 814 10.08 -11.75 35.72
N GLN A 815 8.87 -11.83 36.29
CA GLN A 815 8.68 -12.07 37.72
C GLN A 815 9.21 -13.43 38.20
N ARG A 816 9.56 -14.36 37.30
CA ARG A 816 10.17 -15.66 37.63
C ARG A 816 11.69 -15.58 37.81
N GLU A 817 12.31 -14.48 37.41
CA GLU A 817 13.74 -14.27 37.58
C GLU A 817 14.16 -14.31 39.06
N PRO A 818 15.26 -14.99 39.42
CA PRO A 818 15.76 -15.00 40.78
C PRO A 818 16.00 -13.58 41.30
N LEU A 819 15.41 -13.24 42.45
CA LEU A 819 15.59 -11.91 43.04
C LEU A 819 17.01 -11.78 43.62
N THR A 820 17.62 -10.62 43.37
CA THR A 820 18.83 -10.19 44.09
C THR A 820 18.51 -9.85 45.54
N ASP A 821 19.53 -9.73 46.40
CA ASP A 821 19.33 -9.35 47.81
C ASP A 821 18.63 -7.98 47.95
N GLY A 822 19.00 -7.00 47.11
CA GLY A 822 18.36 -5.68 47.11
C GLY A 822 16.88 -5.73 46.69
N GLU A 823 16.53 -6.58 45.73
CA GLU A 823 15.14 -6.76 45.30
C GLU A 823 14.31 -7.51 46.33
N ARG A 824 14.92 -8.47 47.06
CA ARG A 824 14.28 -9.13 48.20
C ARG A 824 13.95 -8.12 49.31
N GLU A 825 14.88 -7.24 49.65
CA GLU A 825 14.64 -6.18 50.65
C GLU A 825 13.54 -5.21 50.21
N LEU A 826 13.54 -4.80 48.94
CA LEU A 826 12.50 -3.92 48.39
C LEU A 826 11.13 -4.61 48.41
N LEU A 827 11.05 -5.88 48.02
CA LEU A 827 9.82 -6.65 48.04
C LEU A 827 9.25 -6.80 49.46
N VAL A 828 10.09 -7.05 50.47
CA VAL A 828 9.65 -7.09 51.87
C VAL A 828 9.02 -5.77 52.29
N LYS A 829 9.65 -4.62 51.97
CA LYS A 829 9.11 -3.28 52.28
C LYS A 829 7.78 -3.02 51.59
N LEU A 830 7.66 -3.39 50.31
CA LEU A 830 6.43 -3.26 49.53
C LEU A 830 5.31 -4.13 50.11
N ALA A 831 5.61 -5.39 50.44
CA ALA A 831 4.65 -6.34 51.01
C ALA A 831 4.17 -5.92 52.41
N GLU A 832 5.08 -5.46 53.29
CA GLU A 832 4.72 -4.93 54.61
C GLU A 832 3.82 -3.69 54.52
N THR A 833 4.06 -2.83 53.53
CA THR A 833 3.25 -1.63 53.30
C THR A 833 1.87 -1.99 52.75
N ALA A 834 1.79 -2.90 51.77
CA ALA A 834 0.52 -3.38 51.22
C ALA A 834 -0.31 -4.14 52.27
N ALA A 835 0.34 -4.88 53.18
CA ALA A 835 -0.31 -5.65 54.25
C ALA A 835 -1.05 -4.78 55.28
N ARG A 836 -0.72 -3.49 55.39
CA ARG A 836 -1.45 -2.52 56.26
C ARG A 836 -2.87 -2.25 55.75
N GLY A 837 -3.15 -2.58 54.48
CA GLY A 837 -4.47 -2.45 53.84
C GLY A 837 -4.45 -1.47 52.67
N PHE A 838 -5.28 -1.74 51.66
CA PHE A 838 -5.37 -0.92 50.44
C PHE A 838 -5.96 0.47 50.68
N ASP A 839 -6.73 0.64 51.76
CA ASP A 839 -7.31 1.92 52.20
C ASP A 839 -6.30 2.79 52.98
N GLN A 840 -5.11 2.26 53.31
CA GLN A 840 -4.08 3.01 54.00
C GLN A 840 -3.20 3.78 52.99
N PRO A 841 -2.63 4.94 53.39
CA PRO A 841 -1.76 5.72 52.50
C PRO A 841 -0.60 4.88 51.94
N GLY A 842 -0.48 4.83 50.62
CA GLY A 842 0.54 4.06 49.92
C GLY A 842 0.26 2.55 49.82
N GLY A 843 -0.85 2.04 50.35
CA GLY A 843 -1.19 0.60 50.32
C GLY A 843 -1.36 0.07 48.89
N LEU A 844 -2.16 0.74 48.06
CA LEU A 844 -2.32 0.39 46.64
C LEU A 844 -1.05 0.62 45.82
N ASN A 845 -0.30 1.68 46.12
CA ASN A 845 0.98 1.99 45.48
C ASN A 845 2.00 0.87 45.70
N ALA A 846 2.14 0.43 46.96
CA ALA A 846 3.04 -0.64 47.33
C ALA A 846 2.58 -1.99 46.75
N PHE A 847 1.27 -2.19 46.60
CA PHE A 847 0.71 -3.36 45.93
C PHE A 847 1.08 -3.41 44.45
N LEU A 848 0.95 -2.30 43.71
CA LEU A 848 1.40 -2.21 42.30
C LEU A 848 2.91 -2.44 42.18
N GLY A 849 3.71 -1.87 43.08
CA GLY A 849 5.16 -2.16 43.12
C GLY A 849 5.44 -3.65 43.36
N ALA A 850 4.74 -4.28 44.31
CA ALA A 850 4.95 -5.68 44.69
C ALA A 850 4.57 -6.66 43.57
N MET A 851 3.50 -6.39 42.81
CA MET A 851 3.07 -7.22 41.68
C MET A 851 4.20 -7.45 40.67
N MET A 852 5.15 -6.52 40.53
CA MET A 852 6.26 -6.67 39.60
C MET A 852 7.29 -7.73 40.00
N TYR A 853 7.26 -8.22 41.24
CA TYR A 853 8.23 -9.17 41.81
C TYR A 853 7.61 -10.50 42.22
N TYR A 854 6.29 -10.60 42.37
CA TYR A 854 5.63 -11.88 42.58
C TYR A 854 5.45 -12.61 41.26
N ALA A 855 5.93 -13.86 41.19
CA ALA A 855 5.66 -14.71 40.04
C ALA A 855 4.14 -14.90 39.84
N PRO A 856 3.66 -15.06 38.58
CA PRO A 856 2.26 -15.29 38.30
C PRO A 856 1.68 -16.43 39.15
N GLY A 857 0.51 -16.18 39.74
CA GLY A 857 -0.16 -17.11 40.67
C GLY A 857 0.35 -17.12 42.12
N GLN A 858 1.50 -16.51 42.43
CA GLN A 858 2.09 -16.52 43.79
C GLN A 858 1.63 -15.39 44.70
N MET A 859 0.98 -14.35 44.15
CA MET A 859 0.39 -13.26 44.94
C MET A 859 -1.09 -13.55 45.18
N GLN A 860 -1.50 -13.70 46.44
CA GLN A 860 -2.88 -14.05 46.79
C GLN A 860 -3.51 -12.93 47.64
N VAL A 861 -4.58 -12.34 47.11
CA VAL A 861 -5.43 -11.38 47.82
C VAL A 861 -6.75 -12.06 48.15
N LYS A 862 -7.03 -12.25 49.44
CA LYS A 862 -8.31 -12.79 49.89
C LYS A 862 -9.44 -11.81 49.54
N ASP A 863 -10.50 -12.33 48.92
CA ASP A 863 -11.67 -11.56 48.48
C ASP A 863 -11.32 -10.42 47.49
N ALA A 864 -10.35 -10.67 46.60
CA ALA A 864 -9.76 -9.68 45.68
C ALA A 864 -10.78 -8.81 44.93
N ALA A 865 -11.87 -9.41 44.43
CA ALA A 865 -12.94 -8.72 43.71
C ALA A 865 -13.62 -7.59 44.51
N THR A 866 -13.59 -7.68 45.84
CA THR A 866 -14.18 -6.67 46.75
C THR A 866 -13.15 -5.72 47.35
N ARG A 867 -11.87 -6.10 47.36
CA ARG A 867 -10.79 -5.33 48.01
C ARG A 867 -9.92 -4.54 47.03
N LEU A 868 -9.85 -4.96 45.76
CA LEU A 868 -9.13 -4.22 44.73
C LEU A 868 -10.06 -3.29 43.95
N PRO A 869 -9.59 -2.10 43.53
CA PRO A 869 -10.36 -1.23 42.66
C PRO A 869 -10.72 -1.91 41.33
N GLY A 870 -11.88 -1.58 40.77
CA GLY A 870 -12.39 -2.18 39.54
C GLY A 870 -11.49 -1.98 38.31
N TRP A 871 -10.65 -0.92 38.29
CA TRP A 871 -9.66 -0.70 37.23
C TRP A 871 -8.43 -1.61 37.36
N LEU A 872 -8.11 -2.11 38.56
CA LEU A 872 -6.95 -2.98 38.81
C LEU A 872 -7.31 -4.46 38.82
N PHE A 873 -8.48 -4.80 39.34
CA PHE A 873 -8.92 -6.18 39.55
C PHE A 873 -8.82 -7.05 38.27
N PRO A 874 -9.24 -6.61 37.06
CA PRO A 874 -9.13 -7.43 35.86
C PRO A 874 -7.69 -7.83 35.51
N LEU A 875 -6.73 -6.91 35.67
CA LEU A 875 -5.32 -7.19 35.42
C LEU A 875 -4.75 -8.12 36.49
N TYR A 876 -5.08 -7.88 37.76
CA TYR A 876 -4.68 -8.76 38.87
C TYR A 876 -5.21 -10.19 38.65
N ALA A 877 -6.50 -10.34 38.36
CA ALA A 877 -7.14 -11.63 38.15
C ALA A 877 -6.52 -12.36 36.95
N ALA A 878 -6.24 -11.64 35.86
CA ALA A 878 -5.60 -12.22 34.68
C ALA A 878 -4.23 -12.85 35.00
N VAL A 879 -3.42 -12.19 35.83
CA VAL A 879 -2.02 -12.57 36.13
C VAL A 879 -1.90 -13.52 37.33
N PHE A 880 -2.75 -13.37 38.35
CA PHE A 880 -2.55 -14.03 39.66
C PHE A 880 -3.66 -15.01 40.08
N GLU A 881 -4.85 -14.97 39.48
CA GLU A 881 -5.90 -15.95 39.78
C GLU A 881 -5.83 -17.17 38.84
N SER A 882 -5.97 -18.38 39.40
CA SER A 882 -6.06 -19.62 38.62
C SER A 882 -7.39 -19.70 37.85
N GLU A 883 -7.47 -20.47 36.76
CA GLU A 883 -8.73 -20.67 36.01
C GLU A 883 -9.89 -21.21 36.88
N ALA A 884 -9.58 -21.99 37.91
CA ALA A 884 -10.57 -22.50 38.86
C ALA A 884 -11.13 -21.38 39.78
N GLN A 885 -10.30 -20.41 40.16
CA GLN A 885 -10.74 -19.23 40.94
C GLN A 885 -11.48 -18.21 40.08
N LYS A 886 -11.03 -17.99 38.82
CA LYS A 886 -11.67 -17.09 37.84
C LYS A 886 -13.15 -17.43 37.57
N LYS A 887 -13.52 -18.72 37.65
CA LYS A 887 -14.91 -19.20 37.50
C LYS A 887 -15.77 -19.07 38.76
N MET A 888 -15.16 -18.87 39.94
CA MET A 888 -15.87 -18.66 41.21
C MET A 888 -16.06 -17.18 41.54
N THR A 889 -15.25 -16.30 40.95
CA THR A 889 -15.28 -14.83 41.14
C THR A 889 -16.02 -14.06 40.03
N SER A 890 -16.32 -14.70 38.89
CA SER A 890 -17.26 -14.21 37.86
C SER A 890 -18.70 -14.55 38.22
#